data_AF-A0A9D5IXW1-F1
#
_entry.id   AF-A0A9D5IXW1-F1
#
_cell.length_a   1.000
_cell.length_b   1.000
_cell.length_c   1.000
_cell.angle_alpha   90.00
_cell.angle_beta   90.00
_cell.angle_gamma   90.00
#
_symmetry.space_group_name_H-M   'P 1'
#
loop_
_entity.id
_entity.type
_entity.pdbx_description
1 polymer ?
#
loop_
_entity_poly.entity_id
_entity_poly.type
_entity_poly.pdbx_seq_one_letter_code
_entity_poly.pdbx_strand_id
1 'polypeptide(L)'
;MNRDGRSDAELLSAYVEHSDASAFEGLYRKYVALVHSVCLRYLRVPQDAEDATAACFIVLSRKAVTIKDRSKIMTWLYSCAVATARNAKRILVRRAEREKAAYDAGVLAREGANSNWDAVLPLIESEIARLPGDLRETVILHFYQGLSRPELAERMSCSEGTVANRLFRAMQKLRQKLGACGQQINEDAIVSGMTGTALLVPVPESLMTKLSGMTNGCLDVGPSVEYADATIRDMFWGKLKAYGSIAAGVLFVGGAVAVGFAQTAGDEARETKPERNVAAAVSVPVSEAKPAPVNLHKGMQEREEIFDFAQRPTTTKEGDKVVIAFASKGKCDATVAIVGPEGRIVRHLASGVLGGNAPYPFQQNSLSQKLEWDGRTDNFQPAPTGCSVRVSLGLKAAYECDIAWDPRKDTYLEKDGKYFRTLYPPPADTPEDKLKECGLRPTTTIWGDRTFIGNKYGPFAEPTGDAKTPPLQKCVSVLSPVLGDKAPPRKLEFPPAQLPLNKSKDGWYDRNPRLAVDPATEELYVRGPGDNTIFRFNGKTGKFDESWFPKGEFNQVSEIDVGTDGLIYVRSSLHAYGRWLFRMDRTGKPVDFPKGEIIPSGDRQVPMALAKQQIKGMYTGVRGHSNIHQKGFDVTADGRIVTIIGEVDAKWAAAQGVGKDMAVKFDEIPGYYVAVWDNDGRLITANAVPGMNLGHGVRMDREGNIYLCQAYYLPASQKGLDGIPDDMSKLLSKEWGLWGGPGTLMKFRGMGDKSPVGQIYSGKDLSSAPADAFKLRDYRQDKTIAAASGALWAYGGIVNQGRSCSCNHGRYDMDNFARSWIPANQVASVMVLDSNGNRIARIGRYGNVDDEGIRFAWVRAVAVSDSALYAMDWDNRRVLKATLSYSREETAPVP
;
A
#
# COMPACT_ATOMS: atom_id res chain seq x y z
N MET A 1 53.11 -17.99 14.03
CA MET A 1 54.07 -17.43 13.04
C MET A 1 53.91 -18.18 11.72
N ASN A 2 53.88 -17.49 10.58
CA ASN A 2 53.81 -18.14 9.25
C ASN A 2 55.13 -18.89 8.99
N ARG A 3 55.11 -19.98 8.20
CA ARG A 3 56.32 -20.73 7.82
C ARG A 3 57.38 -19.88 7.09
N ASP A 4 57.01 -18.67 6.63
CA ASP A 4 57.82 -17.73 5.85
C ASP A 4 58.42 -16.54 6.65
N GLY A 5 58.16 -16.40 7.95
CA GLY A 5 58.68 -15.29 8.77
C GLY A 5 58.12 -13.89 8.47
N ARG A 6 57.49 -13.68 7.31
CA ARG A 6 56.83 -12.42 6.90
C ARG A 6 55.56 -12.12 7.71
N SER A 7 55.35 -10.86 8.06
CA SER A 7 54.15 -10.32 8.69
C SER A 7 52.95 -10.25 7.72
N ASP A 8 51.74 -10.09 8.26
CA ASP A 8 50.52 -9.96 7.42
C ASP A 8 50.58 -8.78 6.46
N ALA A 9 51.15 -7.66 6.92
CA ALA A 9 51.31 -6.47 6.12
C ALA A 9 52.31 -6.73 4.97
N GLU A 10 53.43 -7.41 5.23
CA GLU A 10 54.43 -7.75 4.22
C GLU A 10 53.89 -8.74 3.18
N LEU A 11 53.15 -9.77 3.60
CA LEU A 11 52.51 -10.72 2.68
C LEU A 11 51.46 -10.03 1.80
N LEU A 12 50.62 -9.16 2.36
CA LEU A 12 49.64 -8.42 1.57
C LEU A 12 50.31 -7.41 0.63
N SER A 13 51.42 -6.81 1.05
CA SER A 13 52.22 -5.88 0.24
C SER A 13 52.80 -6.59 -0.98
N ALA A 14 53.50 -7.71 -0.76
CA ALA A 14 54.11 -8.51 -1.82
C ALA A 14 53.06 -8.99 -2.84
N TYR A 15 51.87 -9.39 -2.37
CA TYR A 15 50.78 -9.75 -3.27
C TYR A 15 50.25 -8.55 -4.09
N VAL A 16 50.00 -7.41 -3.45
CA VAL A 16 49.43 -6.22 -4.14
C VAL A 16 50.41 -5.61 -5.14
N GLU A 17 51.71 -5.62 -4.83
CA GLU A 17 52.74 -4.92 -5.62
C GLU A 17 53.36 -5.81 -6.70
N HIS A 18 53.47 -7.12 -6.44
CA HIS A 18 54.19 -8.03 -7.31
C HIS A 18 53.38 -9.25 -7.75
N SER A 19 52.08 -9.33 -7.38
CA SER A 19 51.24 -10.50 -7.62
C SER A 19 51.88 -11.81 -7.09
N ASP A 20 52.64 -11.72 -5.99
CA ASP A 20 53.37 -12.85 -5.41
C ASP A 20 52.40 -13.97 -4.96
N ALA A 21 52.40 -15.08 -5.69
CA ALA A 21 51.53 -16.22 -5.43
C ALA A 21 51.86 -16.91 -4.10
N SER A 22 53.13 -16.95 -3.69
CA SER A 22 53.56 -17.50 -2.40
C SER A 22 53.04 -16.62 -1.25
N ALA A 23 53.05 -15.30 -1.43
CA ALA A 23 52.48 -14.38 -0.45
C ALA A 23 50.95 -14.55 -0.30
N PHE A 24 50.23 -14.72 -1.41
CA PHE A 24 48.79 -15.01 -1.39
C PHE A 24 48.49 -16.36 -0.71
N GLU A 25 49.26 -17.40 -1.02
CA GLU A 25 49.13 -18.72 -0.38
C GLU A 25 49.37 -18.64 1.14
N GLY A 26 50.39 -17.87 1.56
CA GLY A 26 50.68 -17.63 2.97
C GLY A 26 49.54 -16.93 3.72
N LEU A 27 48.81 -16.02 3.05
CA LEU A 27 47.60 -15.39 3.59
C LEU A 27 46.42 -16.37 3.62
N TYR A 28 46.24 -17.17 2.55
CA TYR A 28 45.18 -18.16 2.46
C TYR A 28 45.28 -19.18 3.60
N ARG A 29 46.43 -19.85 3.73
CA ARG A 29 46.65 -20.89 4.75
C ARG A 29 46.45 -20.37 6.17
N LYS A 30 46.79 -19.09 6.41
CA LYS A 30 46.64 -18.45 7.73
C LYS A 30 45.18 -18.13 8.07
N TYR A 31 44.37 -17.71 7.09
CA TYR A 31 43.02 -17.19 7.34
C TYR A 31 41.88 -18.08 6.89
N VAL A 32 42.14 -19.15 6.14
CA VAL A 32 41.08 -20.04 5.61
C VAL A 32 40.22 -20.64 6.71
N ALA A 33 40.81 -21.06 7.84
CA ALA A 33 40.04 -21.60 8.98
C ALA A 33 39.08 -20.56 9.58
N LEU A 34 39.54 -19.31 9.73
CA LEU A 34 38.71 -18.21 10.23
C LEU A 34 37.54 -17.93 9.28
N VAL A 35 37.82 -17.73 8.00
CA VAL A 35 36.82 -17.42 6.98
C VAL A 35 35.82 -18.55 6.85
N HIS A 36 36.28 -19.80 6.81
CA HIS A 36 35.44 -20.98 6.75
C HIS A 36 34.51 -21.10 7.96
N SER A 37 35.03 -20.85 9.16
CA SER A 37 34.22 -20.89 10.38
C SER A 37 33.05 -19.88 10.34
N VAL A 38 33.28 -18.67 9.81
CA VAL A 38 32.24 -17.64 9.65
C VAL A 38 31.20 -18.05 8.60
N CYS A 39 31.65 -18.51 7.42
CA CYS A 39 30.76 -18.95 6.36
C CYS A 39 29.89 -20.14 6.78
N LEU A 40 30.46 -21.12 7.49
CA LEU A 40 29.75 -22.32 7.94
C LEU A 40 28.64 -21.99 8.94
N ARG A 41 28.87 -21.05 9.86
CA ARG A 41 27.84 -20.61 10.81
C ARG A 41 26.67 -19.90 10.13
N TYR A 42 26.94 -19.15 9.07
CA TYR A 42 25.91 -18.44 8.32
C TYR A 42 25.06 -19.35 7.41
N LEU A 43 25.71 -20.30 6.74
CA LEU A 43 25.11 -21.10 5.66
C LEU A 43 24.66 -22.48 6.12
N ARG A 44 25.29 -23.04 7.16
CA ARG A 44 24.98 -24.34 7.80
C ARG A 44 25.11 -25.58 6.89
N VAL A 45 25.40 -25.39 5.61
CA VAL A 45 25.71 -26.44 4.65
C VAL A 45 27.22 -26.39 4.37
N PRO A 46 27.97 -27.47 4.64
CA PRO A 46 29.43 -27.48 4.44
C PRO A 46 29.85 -27.08 3.03
N GLN A 47 29.17 -27.58 2.00
CA GLN A 47 29.48 -27.29 0.60
C GLN A 47 29.30 -25.80 0.27
N ASP A 48 28.17 -25.20 0.68
CA ASP A 48 27.92 -23.77 0.47
C ASP A 48 28.91 -22.89 1.25
N ALA A 49 29.31 -23.35 2.45
CA ALA A 49 30.31 -22.68 3.26
C ALA A 49 31.70 -22.72 2.60
N GLU A 50 32.08 -23.83 1.98
CA GLU A 50 33.31 -23.96 1.20
C GLU A 50 33.29 -23.03 -0.03
N ASP A 51 32.17 -22.94 -0.75
CA ASP A 51 32.01 -22.02 -1.89
C ASP A 51 32.06 -20.56 -1.46
N ALA A 52 31.39 -20.19 -0.36
CA ALA A 52 31.47 -18.84 0.19
C ALA A 52 32.86 -18.50 0.74
N THR A 53 33.60 -19.49 1.26
CA THR A 53 34.99 -19.33 1.70
C THR A 53 35.90 -19.04 0.51
N ALA A 54 35.79 -19.85 -0.55
CA ALA A 54 36.52 -19.63 -1.80
C ALA A 54 36.20 -18.24 -2.38
N ALA A 55 34.92 -17.86 -2.40
CA ALA A 55 34.48 -16.53 -2.84
C ALA A 55 35.17 -15.39 -2.09
N CYS A 56 35.39 -15.50 -0.78
CA CYS A 56 36.09 -14.45 -0.01
C CYS A 56 37.54 -14.24 -0.47
N PHE A 57 38.25 -15.31 -0.83
CA PHE A 57 39.61 -15.21 -1.35
C PHE A 57 39.66 -14.74 -2.80
N ILE A 58 38.61 -15.00 -3.60
CA ILE A 58 38.40 -14.35 -4.91
C ILE A 58 38.15 -12.83 -4.74
N VAL A 59 37.38 -12.42 -3.72
CA VAL A 59 37.20 -11.00 -3.41
C VAL A 59 38.52 -10.38 -2.95
N LEU A 60 39.30 -11.08 -2.13
CA LEU A 60 40.64 -10.63 -1.72
C LEU A 60 41.54 -10.42 -2.93
N SER A 61 41.63 -11.39 -3.85
CA SER A 61 42.49 -11.28 -5.03
C SER A 61 42.12 -10.07 -5.90
N ARG A 62 40.82 -9.78 -6.04
CA ARG A 62 40.31 -8.65 -6.84
C ARG A 62 40.31 -7.30 -6.13
N LYS A 63 40.35 -7.27 -4.78
CA LYS A 63 40.16 -6.04 -3.99
C LYS A 63 41.25 -5.77 -2.95
N ALA A 64 42.33 -6.56 -2.91
CA ALA A 64 43.44 -6.38 -1.97
C ALA A 64 43.99 -4.94 -1.95
N VAL A 65 44.10 -4.29 -3.12
CA VAL A 65 44.54 -2.89 -3.26
C VAL A 65 43.69 -1.88 -2.48
N THR A 66 42.45 -2.24 -2.13
CA THR A 66 41.54 -1.35 -1.39
C THR A 66 41.80 -1.33 0.12
N ILE A 67 42.66 -2.22 0.62
CA ILE A 67 43.04 -2.34 2.03
C ILE A 67 44.18 -1.36 2.32
N LYS A 68 43.83 -0.14 2.76
CA LYS A 68 44.80 0.94 3.02
C LYS A 68 45.77 0.59 4.16
N ASP A 69 45.26 0.06 5.26
CA ASP A 69 46.07 -0.45 6.36
C ASP A 69 46.22 -1.96 6.21
N ARG A 70 47.36 -2.36 5.65
CA ARG A 70 47.67 -3.76 5.33
C ARG A 70 47.75 -4.65 6.57
N SER A 71 47.95 -4.07 7.75
CA SER A 71 47.98 -4.79 9.02
C SER A 71 46.59 -5.26 9.48
N LYS A 72 45.51 -4.74 8.88
CA LYS A 72 44.09 -5.03 9.21
C LYS A 72 43.44 -6.10 8.32
N ILE A 73 44.23 -6.91 7.63
CA ILE A 73 43.72 -7.91 6.69
C ILE A 73 42.74 -8.90 7.34
N MET A 74 42.98 -9.33 8.58
CA MET A 74 42.07 -10.24 9.29
C MET A 74 40.68 -9.61 9.49
N THR A 75 40.64 -8.36 9.98
CA THR A 75 39.39 -7.61 10.18
C THR A 75 38.64 -7.40 8.87
N TRP A 76 39.38 -7.18 7.78
CA TRP A 76 38.82 -7.06 6.44
C TRP A 76 38.24 -8.40 5.96
N LEU A 77 38.99 -9.50 6.11
CA LEU A 77 38.56 -10.85 5.71
C LEU A 77 37.35 -11.33 6.51
N TYR A 78 37.28 -11.04 7.81
CA TYR A 78 36.11 -11.33 8.63
C TYR A 78 34.87 -10.58 8.11
N SER A 79 35.02 -9.28 7.83
CA SER A 79 33.92 -8.46 7.28
C SER A 79 33.49 -8.95 5.89
N CYS A 80 34.45 -9.37 5.06
CA CYS A 80 34.20 -9.98 3.77
C CYS A 80 33.44 -11.30 3.92
N ALA A 81 33.85 -12.18 4.83
CA ALA A 81 33.19 -13.46 5.10
C ALA A 81 31.72 -13.30 5.50
N VAL A 82 31.43 -12.37 6.41
CA VAL A 82 30.04 -12.05 6.81
C VAL A 82 29.21 -11.51 5.63
N ALA A 83 29.79 -10.64 4.79
CA ALA A 83 29.10 -10.10 3.62
C ALA A 83 28.83 -11.18 2.56
N THR A 84 29.85 -11.99 2.24
CA THR A 84 29.78 -13.08 1.29
C THR A 84 28.77 -14.14 1.73
N ALA A 85 28.81 -14.58 2.99
CA ALA A 85 27.90 -15.59 3.50
C ALA A 85 26.43 -15.10 3.53
N ARG A 86 26.20 -13.82 3.85
CA ARG A 86 24.87 -13.21 3.75
C ARG A 86 24.34 -13.19 2.31
N ASN A 87 25.21 -12.89 1.34
CA ASN A 87 24.83 -12.85 -0.07
C ASN A 87 24.63 -14.26 -0.64
N ALA A 88 25.49 -15.21 -0.31
CA ALA A 88 25.32 -16.62 -0.62
C ALA A 88 23.97 -17.14 -0.09
N LYS A 89 23.62 -16.85 1.16
CA LYS A 89 22.32 -17.21 1.74
C LYS A 89 21.13 -16.62 0.96
N ARG A 90 21.21 -15.35 0.56
CA ARG A 90 20.15 -14.72 -0.26
C ARG A 90 20.02 -15.37 -1.63
N ILE A 91 21.15 -15.74 -2.25
CA ILE A 91 21.17 -16.41 -3.55
C ILE A 91 20.59 -17.82 -3.42
N LEU A 92 21.00 -18.58 -2.41
CA LEU A 92 20.51 -19.92 -2.12
C LEU A 92 19.02 -19.93 -1.79
N VAL A 93 18.52 -19.00 -0.97
CA VAL A 93 17.07 -18.88 -0.71
C VAL A 93 16.30 -18.60 -1.99
N ARG A 94 16.78 -17.67 -2.83
CA ARG A 94 16.16 -17.40 -4.14
C ARG A 94 16.23 -18.59 -5.08
N ARG A 95 17.30 -19.39 -4.99
CA ARG A 95 17.49 -20.60 -5.80
C ARG A 95 16.55 -21.70 -5.33
N ALA A 96 16.46 -21.93 -4.02
CA ALA A 96 15.52 -22.86 -3.41
C ALA A 96 14.05 -22.46 -3.66
N GLU A 97 13.74 -21.17 -3.69
CA GLU A 97 12.40 -20.68 -4.09
C GLU A 97 12.08 -20.98 -5.56
N ARG A 98 13.07 -20.89 -6.46
CA ARG A 98 12.93 -21.27 -7.88
C ARG A 98 12.89 -22.79 -8.09
N GLU A 99 13.71 -23.53 -7.35
CA GLU A 99 13.79 -24.99 -7.42
C GLU A 99 12.58 -25.64 -6.76
N LYS A 100 12.03 -25.07 -5.67
CA LYS A 100 10.74 -25.46 -5.09
C LYS A 100 9.58 -25.23 -6.07
N ALA A 101 9.62 -24.15 -6.85
CA ALA A 101 8.69 -23.95 -7.97
C ALA A 101 8.87 -24.97 -9.12
N ALA A 102 10.00 -25.69 -9.16
CA ALA A 102 10.26 -26.78 -10.10
C ALA A 102 10.09 -28.20 -9.49
N TYR A 103 9.89 -28.31 -8.16
CA TYR A 103 9.98 -29.55 -7.37
C TYR A 103 8.67 -30.00 -6.70
N ASP A 104 7.51 -29.41 -7.02
CA ASP A 104 6.20 -29.97 -6.64
C ASP A 104 5.86 -31.33 -7.35
N ALA A 105 6.90 -32.11 -7.71
CA ALA A 105 6.85 -33.49 -8.20
C ALA A 105 7.71 -34.49 -7.39
N GLY A 106 8.00 -34.25 -6.10
CA GLY A 106 8.31 -35.35 -5.16
C GLY A 106 9.37 -35.04 -4.09
N VAL A 107 8.96 -35.08 -2.82
CA VAL A 107 9.60 -34.67 -1.55
C VAL A 107 10.94 -35.34 -1.20
N LEU A 108 11.87 -34.57 -0.61
CA LEU A 108 12.70 -34.92 0.56
C LEU A 108 13.13 -33.64 1.32
N ALA A 109 12.67 -33.48 2.56
CA ALA A 109 13.22 -32.54 3.54
C ALA A 109 14.42 -33.18 4.25
N ARG A 110 15.48 -32.40 4.53
CA ARG A 110 16.56 -32.81 5.44
C ARG A 110 16.49 -32.00 6.74
N GLU A 111 16.32 -32.71 7.83
CA GLU A 111 16.36 -32.21 9.21
C GLU A 111 17.81 -32.10 9.72
N GLY A 112 18.05 -31.14 10.61
CA GLY A 112 19.22 -31.11 11.48
C GLY A 112 19.59 -29.71 11.99
N ALA A 113 19.06 -29.34 13.16
CA ALA A 113 19.77 -28.50 14.14
C ALA A 113 18.94 -28.41 15.44
N ASN A 114 19.48 -28.96 16.52
CA ASN A 114 18.90 -28.90 17.86
C ASN A 114 19.82 -28.05 18.75
N SER A 115 19.72 -26.71 18.67
CA SER A 115 20.12 -25.80 19.75
C SER A 115 19.57 -24.37 19.52
N ASN A 116 19.21 -23.68 20.60
CA ASN A 116 18.72 -22.30 20.60
C ASN A 116 19.77 -21.28 20.06
N TRP A 117 21.01 -21.71 19.86
CA TRP A 117 22.16 -20.90 19.46
C TRP A 117 22.32 -20.75 17.95
N ASP A 118 21.85 -21.72 17.17
CA ASP A 118 22.05 -21.77 15.72
C ASP A 118 21.38 -20.59 15.01
N ALA A 119 20.25 -20.11 15.52
CA ALA A 119 19.55 -18.93 15.02
C ALA A 119 20.19 -17.60 15.44
N VAL A 120 20.93 -17.58 16.55
CA VAL A 120 21.42 -16.37 17.21
C VAL A 120 22.80 -15.95 16.70
N LEU A 121 23.68 -16.91 16.40
CA LEU A 121 25.06 -16.63 15.96
C LEU A 121 25.16 -15.76 14.68
N PRO A 122 24.36 -15.98 13.61
CA PRO A 122 24.40 -15.11 12.43
C PRO A 122 23.97 -13.66 12.72
N LEU A 123 23.09 -13.46 13.71
CA LEU A 123 22.66 -12.13 14.13
C LEU A 123 23.80 -11.40 14.86
N ILE A 124 24.51 -12.10 15.75
CA ILE A 124 25.67 -11.56 16.45
C ILE A 124 26.77 -11.16 15.45
N GLU A 125 27.15 -12.03 14.53
CA GLU A 125 28.19 -11.74 13.53
C GLU A 125 27.80 -10.58 12.58
N SER A 126 26.51 -10.46 12.25
CA SER A 126 25.99 -9.34 11.45
C SER A 126 26.15 -8.00 12.17
N GLU A 127 25.93 -7.96 13.47
CA GLU A 127 26.05 -6.75 14.26
C GLU A 127 27.52 -6.41 14.59
N ILE A 128 28.40 -7.41 14.80
CA ILE A 128 29.85 -7.20 14.92
C ILE A 128 30.39 -6.53 13.64
N ALA A 129 29.98 -7.02 12.46
CA ALA A 129 30.43 -6.44 11.18
C ALA A 129 30.00 -4.97 10.99
N ARG A 130 28.91 -4.53 11.65
CA ARG A 130 28.37 -3.16 11.60
C ARG A 130 28.99 -2.22 12.64
N LEU A 131 29.80 -2.72 13.57
CA LEU A 131 30.47 -1.87 14.56
C LEU A 131 31.43 -0.87 13.88
N PRO A 132 31.59 0.34 14.46
CA PRO A 132 32.65 1.27 14.07
C PRO A 132 34.03 0.61 14.06
N GLY A 133 34.91 1.01 13.13
CA GLY A 133 36.17 0.33 12.81
C GLY A 133 36.99 -0.12 14.01
N ASP A 134 37.32 0.81 14.91
CA ASP A 134 38.13 0.52 16.11
C ASP A 134 37.44 -0.44 17.08
N LEU A 135 36.11 -0.35 17.23
CA LEU A 135 35.34 -1.24 18.10
C LEU A 135 35.27 -2.65 17.52
N ARG A 136 35.04 -2.74 16.21
CA ARG A 136 35.01 -4.01 15.46
C ARG A 136 36.35 -4.72 15.53
N GLU A 137 37.44 -3.99 15.28
CA GLU A 137 38.80 -4.54 15.34
C GLU A 137 39.15 -5.04 16.75
N THR A 138 38.82 -4.27 17.79
CA THR A 138 39.07 -4.67 19.18
C THR A 138 38.32 -5.96 19.54
N VAL A 139 37.05 -6.09 19.14
CA VAL A 139 36.24 -7.30 19.36
C VAL A 139 36.81 -8.49 18.61
N ILE A 140 37.19 -8.32 17.34
CA ILE A 140 37.70 -9.42 16.52
C ILE A 140 39.03 -9.94 17.08
N LEU A 141 39.96 -9.06 17.39
CA LEU A 141 41.27 -9.44 17.93
C LEU A 141 41.16 -10.09 19.32
N HIS A 142 40.29 -9.56 20.19
CA HIS A 142 40.11 -10.12 21.54
C HIS A 142 39.45 -11.50 21.52
N PHE A 143 38.30 -11.63 20.82
CA PHE A 143 37.49 -12.84 20.91
C PHE A 143 37.86 -13.92 19.87
N TYR A 144 38.47 -13.56 18.74
CA TYR A 144 38.80 -14.51 17.67
C TYR A 144 40.30 -14.77 17.49
N GLN A 145 41.19 -13.89 17.93
CA GLN A 145 42.63 -14.19 18.04
C GLN A 145 43.07 -14.54 19.46
N GLY A 146 42.21 -14.34 20.45
CA GLY A 146 42.53 -14.63 21.86
C GLY A 146 43.54 -13.66 22.48
N LEU A 147 43.77 -12.49 21.87
CA LEU A 147 44.71 -11.51 22.42
C LEU A 147 44.19 -10.94 23.74
N SER A 148 45.06 -10.91 24.75
CA SER A 148 44.81 -10.28 26.04
C SER A 148 44.72 -8.75 25.90
N ARG A 149 44.16 -8.07 26.90
CA ARG A 149 44.04 -6.59 26.88
C ARG A 149 45.40 -5.88 26.76
N PRO A 150 46.49 -6.34 27.41
CA PRO A 150 47.84 -5.80 27.19
C PRO A 150 48.34 -6.00 25.75
N GLU A 151 48.19 -7.20 25.19
CA GLU A 151 48.64 -7.51 23.82
C GLU A 151 47.84 -6.72 22.77
N LEU A 152 46.54 -6.48 23.01
CA LEU A 152 45.70 -5.60 22.21
C LEU A 152 46.15 -4.15 22.28
N ALA A 153 46.50 -3.67 23.48
CA ALA A 153 46.96 -2.31 23.71
C ALA A 153 48.25 -2.02 22.92
N GLU A 154 49.19 -2.97 22.98
CA GLU A 154 50.42 -2.96 22.19
C GLU A 154 50.11 -3.00 20.68
N ARG A 155 49.31 -3.97 20.23
CA ARG A 155 48.99 -4.18 18.81
C ARG A 155 48.25 -3.00 18.17
N MET A 156 47.43 -2.30 18.94
CA MET A 156 46.64 -1.14 18.50
C MET A 156 47.29 0.21 18.86
N SER A 157 48.50 0.19 19.43
CA SER A 157 49.24 1.39 19.86
C SER A 157 48.39 2.34 20.73
N CYS A 158 47.71 1.80 21.76
CA CYS A 158 46.85 2.57 22.67
C CYS A 158 46.98 2.06 24.11
N SER A 159 46.36 2.74 25.10
CA SER A 159 46.42 2.28 26.49
C SER A 159 45.47 1.09 26.75
N GLU A 160 45.80 0.23 27.70
CA GLU A 160 44.91 -0.87 28.13
C GLU A 160 43.53 -0.36 28.57
N GLY A 161 43.48 0.83 29.20
CA GLY A 161 42.22 1.49 29.55
C GLY A 161 41.38 1.87 28.32
N THR A 162 42.04 2.21 27.20
CA THR A 162 41.38 2.47 25.92
C THR A 162 40.81 1.18 25.32
N VAL A 163 41.54 0.07 25.39
CA VAL A 163 41.06 -1.26 24.97
C VAL A 163 39.85 -1.69 25.80
N ALA A 164 39.91 -1.55 27.12
CA ALA A 164 38.80 -1.87 28.01
C ALA A 164 37.53 -1.05 27.69
N ASN A 165 37.68 0.26 27.44
CA ASN A 165 36.57 1.13 27.06
C ASN A 165 36.00 0.78 25.68
N ARG A 166 36.85 0.42 24.71
CA ARG A 166 36.41 -0.04 23.39
C ARG A 166 35.61 -1.34 23.46
N LEU A 167 36.07 -2.33 24.24
CA LEU A 167 35.32 -3.57 24.47
C LEU A 167 33.97 -3.30 25.14
N PHE A 168 33.94 -2.46 26.18
CA PHE A 168 32.70 -2.07 26.86
C PHE A 168 31.69 -1.40 25.92
N ARG A 169 32.13 -0.41 25.13
CA ARG A 169 31.28 0.30 24.16
C ARG A 169 30.78 -0.61 23.05
N ALA A 170 31.61 -1.56 22.62
CA ALA A 170 31.21 -2.56 21.62
C ALA A 170 30.08 -3.44 22.16
N MET A 171 30.22 -3.99 23.38
CA MET A 171 29.20 -4.83 24.03
C MET A 171 27.89 -4.07 24.27
N GLN A 172 27.97 -2.81 24.70
CA GLN A 172 26.79 -1.96 24.90
C GLN A 172 26.00 -1.76 23.60
N LYS A 173 26.70 -1.51 22.48
CA LYS A 173 26.06 -1.35 21.16
C LYS A 173 25.42 -2.64 20.67
N LEU A 174 26.11 -3.78 20.83
CA LEU A 174 25.57 -5.08 20.45
C LEU A 174 24.31 -5.43 21.24
N ARG A 175 24.30 -5.19 22.56
CA ARG A 175 23.12 -5.38 23.42
C ARG A 175 21.92 -4.54 22.98
N GLN A 176 22.14 -3.25 22.69
CA GLN A 176 21.07 -2.36 22.24
C GLN A 176 20.47 -2.82 20.91
N LYS A 177 21.31 -3.24 19.96
CA LYS A 177 20.86 -3.63 18.61
C LYS A 177 20.19 -4.99 18.60
N LEU A 178 20.72 -5.96 19.33
CA LEU A 178 20.13 -7.29 19.45
C LEU A 178 18.81 -7.26 20.25
N GLY A 179 18.71 -6.41 21.28
CA GLY A 179 17.47 -6.20 22.04
C GLY A 179 16.33 -5.55 21.25
N ALA A 180 16.64 -4.68 20.28
CA ALA A 180 15.65 -4.07 19.39
C ALA A 180 15.04 -5.05 18.36
N CYS A 181 15.68 -6.20 18.14
CA CYS A 181 15.20 -7.26 17.24
C CYS A 181 14.21 -8.23 17.93
N GLY A 182 13.77 -7.95 19.15
CA GLY A 182 12.75 -8.74 19.86
C GLY A 182 13.29 -9.98 20.59
N GLN A 183 14.60 -10.19 20.66
CA GLN A 183 15.21 -11.29 21.41
C GLN A 183 15.87 -10.77 22.70
N GLN A 184 15.52 -11.36 23.85
CA GLN A 184 16.20 -11.09 25.13
C GLN A 184 17.50 -11.89 25.22
N ILE A 185 18.55 -11.43 24.54
CA ILE A 185 19.90 -12.03 24.61
C ILE A 185 20.69 -11.31 25.72
N ASN A 186 21.11 -12.05 26.76
CA ASN A 186 21.90 -11.50 27.86
C ASN A 186 23.41 -11.38 27.50
N GLU A 187 24.18 -10.66 28.33
CA GLU A 187 25.59 -10.36 28.05
C GLU A 187 26.46 -11.62 28.02
N ASP A 188 26.22 -12.55 28.95
CA ASP A 188 26.86 -13.86 28.97
C ASP A 188 26.59 -14.66 27.69
N ALA A 189 25.41 -14.49 27.09
CA ALA A 189 25.08 -15.15 25.85
C ALA A 189 25.82 -14.57 24.63
N ILE A 190 26.01 -13.25 24.60
CA ILE A 190 26.81 -12.59 23.55
C ILE A 190 28.27 -13.01 23.67
N VAL A 191 28.81 -13.02 24.90
CA VAL A 191 30.19 -13.45 25.17
C VAL A 191 30.36 -14.93 24.86
N SER A 192 29.47 -15.80 25.33
CA SER A 192 29.50 -17.25 25.06
C SER A 192 29.35 -17.57 23.58
N GLY A 193 28.52 -16.80 22.84
CA GLY A 193 28.47 -16.86 21.38
C GLY A 193 29.82 -16.51 20.75
N MET A 194 30.45 -15.40 21.15
CA MET A 194 31.75 -14.99 20.63
C MET A 194 32.90 -15.95 21.00
N THR A 195 32.92 -16.49 22.22
CA THR A 195 33.95 -17.43 22.69
C THR A 195 33.71 -18.85 22.18
N GLY A 196 32.45 -19.28 22.06
CA GLY A 196 32.06 -20.54 21.42
C GLY A 196 32.37 -20.56 19.92
N THR A 197 32.36 -19.39 19.26
CA THR A 197 32.81 -19.24 17.87
C THR A 197 34.32 -19.28 17.65
N ALA A 198 35.12 -19.28 18.73
CA ALA A 198 36.58 -19.29 18.68
C ALA A 198 37.18 -20.70 18.45
N LEU A 199 36.38 -21.77 18.54
CA LEU A 199 36.80 -23.10 18.08
C LEU A 199 36.82 -23.12 16.55
N LEU A 200 38.00 -22.89 15.96
CA LEU A 200 38.22 -23.01 14.53
C LEU A 200 37.79 -24.40 14.06
N VAL A 201 36.81 -24.44 13.15
CA VAL A 201 36.36 -25.69 12.52
C VAL A 201 37.52 -26.21 11.64
N PRO A 202 37.81 -27.53 11.65
CA PRO A 202 38.80 -28.12 10.75
C PRO A 202 38.55 -27.68 9.31
N VAL A 203 39.61 -27.35 8.57
CA VAL A 203 39.51 -26.91 7.17
C VAL A 203 39.35 -28.14 6.28
N PRO A 204 38.25 -28.25 5.50
CA PRO A 204 38.08 -29.31 4.51
C PRO A 204 39.22 -29.37 3.50
N GLU A 205 39.62 -30.58 3.09
CA GLU A 205 40.68 -30.79 2.10
C GLU A 205 40.34 -30.18 0.73
N SER A 206 39.06 -30.13 0.37
CA SER A 206 38.53 -29.47 -0.83
C SER A 206 38.90 -27.98 -0.93
N LEU A 207 38.96 -27.25 0.20
CA LEU A 207 39.41 -25.86 0.22
C LEU A 207 40.91 -25.73 -0.06
N MET A 208 41.70 -26.74 0.31
CA MET A 208 43.13 -26.76 -0.03
C MET A 208 43.33 -27.04 -1.52
N THR A 209 42.46 -27.82 -2.16
CA THR A 209 42.47 -28.03 -3.62
C THR A 209 42.06 -26.76 -4.39
N LYS A 210 41.08 -26.00 -3.90
CA LYS A 210 40.65 -24.72 -4.52
C LYS A 210 41.74 -23.64 -4.51
N LEU A 211 42.64 -23.66 -3.52
CA LEU A 211 43.79 -22.76 -3.46
C LEU A 211 44.68 -22.92 -4.71
N SER A 212 44.98 -24.16 -5.12
CA SER A 212 45.81 -24.44 -6.31
C SER A 212 45.18 -23.90 -7.59
N GLY A 213 43.85 -23.86 -7.69
CA GLY A 213 43.13 -23.25 -8.81
C GLY A 213 43.28 -21.72 -8.84
N MET A 214 43.22 -21.08 -7.67
CA MET A 214 43.35 -19.62 -7.54
C MET A 214 44.76 -19.09 -7.82
N THR A 215 45.80 -19.86 -7.47
CA THR A 215 47.20 -19.47 -7.72
C THR A 215 47.65 -19.73 -9.16
N ASN A 216 47.04 -20.69 -9.85
CA ASN A 216 47.44 -21.10 -11.21
C ASN A 216 46.61 -20.44 -12.32
N GLY A 217 45.73 -19.49 -12.00
CA GLY A 217 44.93 -18.75 -12.99
C GLY A 217 43.83 -19.56 -13.67
N CYS A 218 43.52 -20.77 -13.20
CA CYS A 218 42.34 -21.51 -13.66
C CYS A 218 41.08 -20.81 -13.12
N LEU A 219 40.21 -20.37 -14.04
CA LEU A 219 38.94 -19.75 -13.69
C LEU A 219 38.05 -20.77 -12.98
N ASP A 220 37.83 -20.56 -11.68
CA ASP A 220 36.80 -21.26 -10.91
C ASP A 220 35.45 -20.98 -11.59
N VAL A 221 34.78 -22.01 -12.11
CA VAL A 221 33.42 -21.90 -12.68
C VAL A 221 32.46 -22.58 -11.71
N GLY A 222 31.74 -21.77 -10.93
CA GLY A 222 30.84 -22.27 -9.89
C GLY A 222 30.26 -21.17 -8.98
N PRO A 223 29.52 -21.56 -7.92
CA PRO A 223 28.86 -20.63 -7.00
C PRO A 223 29.81 -19.62 -6.31
N SER A 224 31.09 -19.98 -6.13
CA SER A 224 32.14 -19.11 -5.56
C SER A 224 32.26 -17.77 -6.29
N VAL A 225 32.20 -17.76 -7.64
CA VAL A 225 32.32 -16.53 -8.43
C VAL A 225 31.05 -15.68 -8.33
N GLU A 226 29.88 -16.32 -8.33
CA GLU A 226 28.59 -15.62 -8.16
C GLU A 226 28.52 -14.90 -6.80
N TYR A 227 28.97 -15.57 -5.74
CA TYR A 227 29.03 -15.01 -4.39
C TYR A 227 30.06 -13.88 -4.27
N ALA A 228 31.21 -14.02 -4.93
CA ALA A 228 32.24 -12.98 -4.96
C ALA A 228 31.75 -11.72 -5.69
N ASP A 229 31.09 -11.86 -6.84
CA ASP A 229 30.56 -10.74 -7.63
C ASP A 229 29.42 -10.01 -6.91
N ALA A 230 28.54 -10.75 -6.22
CA ALA A 230 27.53 -10.16 -5.35
C ALA A 230 28.17 -9.32 -4.23
N THR A 231 29.24 -9.83 -3.62
CA THR A 231 29.95 -9.16 -2.51
C THR A 231 30.70 -7.91 -3.00
N ILE A 232 31.38 -7.98 -4.14
CA ILE A 232 32.08 -6.84 -4.74
C ILE A 232 31.11 -5.71 -5.08
N ARG A 233 29.93 -6.03 -5.63
CA ARG A 233 28.88 -5.04 -5.91
C ARG A 233 28.42 -4.33 -4.64
N ASP A 234 28.18 -5.07 -3.57
CA ASP A 234 27.77 -4.50 -2.28
C ASP A 234 28.86 -3.60 -1.67
N MET A 235 30.13 -3.99 -1.76
CA MET A 235 31.27 -3.19 -1.27
C MET A 235 31.41 -1.85 -2.03
N PHE A 236 31.04 -1.80 -3.32
CA PHE A 236 31.08 -0.58 -4.13
C PHE A 236 30.01 0.44 -3.70
N TRP A 237 28.78 -0.02 -3.45
CA TRP A 237 27.68 0.83 -2.99
C TRP A 237 27.87 1.37 -1.56
N GLY A 238 28.61 0.65 -0.71
CA GLY A 238 28.96 1.11 0.64
C GLY A 238 29.82 2.37 0.65
N LYS A 239 30.77 2.52 -0.28
CA LYS A 239 31.63 3.72 -0.38
C LYS A 239 30.88 4.93 -0.92
N LEU A 240 29.96 4.75 -1.88
CA LEU A 240 29.18 5.85 -2.45
C LEU A 240 28.25 6.52 -1.41
N LYS A 241 27.70 5.73 -0.48
CA LYS A 241 26.88 6.23 0.64
C LYS A 241 27.69 7.06 1.66
N ALA A 242 28.98 6.76 1.84
CA ALA A 242 29.86 7.49 2.75
C ALA A 242 30.40 8.81 2.14
N TYR A 243 30.59 8.88 0.82
CA TYR A 243 30.99 10.13 0.15
C TYR A 243 29.84 11.14 -0.01
N GLY A 244 28.60 10.66 -0.16
CA GLY A 244 27.42 11.53 -0.20
C GLY A 244 27.20 12.34 1.09
N SER A 245 27.73 11.85 2.23
CA SER A 245 27.66 12.54 3.52
C SER A 245 28.78 13.57 3.73
N ILE A 246 29.87 13.52 2.96
CA ILE A 246 30.99 14.48 3.05
C ILE A 246 30.82 15.63 2.05
N ALA A 247 30.24 15.37 0.87
CA ALA A 247 29.98 16.41 -0.13
C ALA A 247 28.99 17.50 0.35
N ALA A 248 28.07 17.16 1.27
CA ALA A 248 27.16 18.11 1.89
C ALA A 248 27.87 19.10 2.85
N GLY A 249 29.06 18.74 3.38
CA GLY A 249 29.83 19.59 4.29
C GLY A 249 30.80 20.56 3.60
N VAL A 250 31.21 20.28 2.35
CA VAL A 250 32.22 21.09 1.64
C VAL A 250 31.59 22.15 0.72
N LEU A 251 30.31 22.01 0.34
CA LEU A 251 29.60 23.00 -0.48
C LEU A 251 29.18 24.27 0.27
N PHE A 252 29.44 24.38 1.58
CA PHE A 252 29.15 25.58 2.38
C PHE A 252 30.32 26.58 2.49
N VAL A 253 31.48 26.32 1.89
CA VAL A 253 32.66 27.23 1.94
C VAL A 253 33.18 27.66 0.56
N GLY A 254 32.74 27.01 -0.54
CA GLY A 254 33.25 27.27 -1.90
C GLY A 254 32.37 28.16 -2.78
N GLY A 255 31.54 29.04 -2.20
CA GLY A 255 30.71 29.98 -2.95
C GLY A 255 31.51 31.18 -3.45
N ALA A 256 32.29 31.01 -4.53
CA ALA A 256 32.71 32.05 -5.46
C ALA A 256 33.60 31.40 -6.54
N VAL A 257 33.45 31.81 -7.80
CA VAL A 257 34.21 31.36 -8.98
C VAL A 257 33.67 30.09 -9.67
N ALA A 258 32.55 30.24 -10.39
CA ALA A 258 32.34 29.68 -11.74
C ALA A 258 30.97 30.13 -12.28
N VAL A 259 30.72 31.44 -12.30
CA VAL A 259 29.72 32.05 -13.18
C VAL A 259 30.50 32.55 -14.39
N GLY A 260 30.42 31.83 -15.49
CA GLY A 260 31.12 32.13 -16.73
C GLY A 260 31.42 30.85 -17.48
N PHE A 261 30.99 30.77 -18.73
CA PHE A 261 31.10 29.63 -19.67
C PHE A 261 29.98 28.58 -19.62
N ALA A 262 28.78 28.98 -20.06
CA ALA A 262 27.94 28.17 -20.98
C ALA A 262 26.75 29.01 -21.49
N GLN A 263 27.03 30.21 -22.01
CA GLN A 263 26.19 30.87 -23.00
C GLN A 263 27.03 30.96 -24.27
N THR A 264 26.59 30.24 -25.31
CA THR A 264 26.93 30.32 -26.75
C THR A 264 27.13 28.92 -27.33
N ALA A 265 26.05 28.31 -27.82
CA ALA A 265 25.95 27.34 -28.92
C ALA A 265 24.59 26.63 -28.77
N GLY A 266 23.64 26.71 -29.68
CA GLY A 266 23.56 27.43 -30.94
C GLY A 266 22.09 27.34 -31.38
N ASP A 267 21.56 28.48 -31.79
CA ASP A 267 20.43 28.55 -32.71
C ASP A 267 20.85 27.89 -34.03
N GLU A 268 20.05 26.95 -34.53
CA GLU A 268 19.72 26.75 -35.96
C GLU A 268 19.12 25.35 -36.18
N ALA A 269 17.79 25.28 -36.28
CA ALA A 269 17.04 24.36 -37.16
C ALA A 269 15.54 24.69 -37.01
N ARG A 270 15.10 25.75 -37.69
CA ARG A 270 13.70 26.14 -37.82
C ARG A 270 13.18 25.55 -39.12
N GLU A 271 12.54 24.39 -39.05
CA GLU A 271 11.75 23.83 -40.16
C GLU A 271 10.26 23.71 -39.79
N THR A 272 9.46 23.83 -40.83
CA THR A 272 8.10 24.36 -40.89
C THR A 272 7.02 23.47 -40.26
N LYS A 273 6.16 24.12 -39.47
CA LYS A 273 4.92 23.59 -38.87
C LYS A 273 3.80 23.52 -39.91
N PRO A 274 3.08 22.39 -40.09
CA PRO A 274 1.75 22.43 -40.67
C PRO A 274 0.72 22.67 -39.55
N GLU A 275 -0.09 23.71 -39.68
CA GLU A 275 -1.32 23.91 -38.92
C GLU A 275 -2.44 22.96 -39.41
N ARG A 276 -3.44 22.77 -38.52
CA ARG A 276 -4.73 22.04 -38.60
C ARG A 276 -4.73 20.68 -37.89
N ASN A 277 -5.72 20.31 -37.09
CA ASN A 277 -6.95 20.94 -36.61
C ASN A 277 -7.29 20.20 -35.30
N VAL A 278 -7.27 20.89 -34.16
CA VAL A 278 -7.84 20.35 -32.92
C VAL A 278 -9.35 20.59 -33.01
N ALA A 279 -10.13 19.52 -33.11
CA ALA A 279 -11.57 19.60 -32.98
C ALA A 279 -11.91 20.20 -31.60
N ALA A 280 -12.70 21.26 -31.63
CA ALA A 280 -13.04 22.08 -30.47
C ALA A 280 -13.59 21.24 -29.30
N ALA A 281 -12.82 21.18 -28.21
CA ALA A 281 -13.37 20.97 -26.89
C ALA A 281 -14.21 22.21 -26.55
N VAL A 282 -15.50 22.00 -26.28
CA VAL A 282 -16.41 23.07 -25.83
C VAL A 282 -15.90 23.57 -24.49
N SER A 283 -15.31 24.76 -24.48
CA SER A 283 -14.90 25.47 -23.28
C SER A 283 -16.14 25.87 -22.48
N VAL A 284 -16.39 25.16 -21.38
CA VAL A 284 -17.29 25.67 -20.32
C VAL A 284 -16.54 26.80 -19.61
N PRO A 285 -17.14 28.00 -19.43
CA PRO A 285 -16.46 29.09 -18.74
C PRO A 285 -16.22 28.69 -17.27
N VAL A 286 -14.94 28.53 -16.93
CA VAL A 286 -14.45 28.38 -15.55
C VAL A 286 -14.66 29.72 -14.85
N SER A 287 -15.55 29.77 -13.85
CA SER A 287 -15.75 31.00 -13.08
C SER A 287 -14.47 31.35 -12.31
N GLU A 288 -13.86 32.51 -12.59
CA GLU A 288 -12.64 33.02 -11.95
C GLU A 288 -12.86 33.56 -10.52
N ALA A 289 -13.83 33.05 -9.77
CA ALA A 289 -14.01 33.46 -8.38
C ALA A 289 -12.87 32.90 -7.51
N LYS A 290 -12.03 33.79 -6.95
CA LYS A 290 -11.12 33.44 -5.85
C LYS A 290 -11.94 32.78 -4.73
N PRO A 291 -11.62 31.55 -4.28
CA PRO A 291 -12.35 30.94 -3.19
C PRO A 291 -12.10 31.74 -1.90
N ALA A 292 -13.19 32.13 -1.24
CA ALA A 292 -13.14 32.57 0.14
C ALA A 292 -12.55 31.43 1.01
N PRO A 293 -11.85 31.73 2.11
CA PRO A 293 -11.30 30.70 3.00
C PRO A 293 -12.44 29.81 3.52
N VAL A 294 -12.47 28.55 3.06
CA VAL A 294 -13.54 27.61 3.41
C VAL A 294 -13.28 27.03 4.80
N ASN A 295 -14.34 27.09 5.60
CA ASN A 295 -14.31 26.87 7.03
C ASN A 295 -14.61 25.38 7.34
N LEU A 296 -13.79 24.78 8.21
CA LEU A 296 -13.89 23.38 8.66
C LEU A 296 -15.32 23.05 9.13
N HIS A 297 -16.02 22.14 8.44
CA HIS A 297 -17.43 21.77 8.67
C HIS A 297 -18.47 22.92 8.64
N LYS A 298 -18.06 24.19 8.53
CA LYS A 298 -18.96 25.35 8.53
C LYS A 298 -19.42 25.62 7.09
N GLY A 299 -20.61 25.13 6.77
CA GLY A 299 -21.25 25.31 5.46
C GLY A 299 -21.93 24.04 4.95
N MET A 300 -21.51 22.86 5.44
CA MET A 300 -22.18 21.60 5.12
C MET A 300 -23.62 21.62 5.64
N GLN A 301 -24.54 21.17 4.79
CA GLN A 301 -25.96 21.16 5.07
C GLN A 301 -26.43 19.73 5.32
N GLU A 302 -27.29 19.55 6.32
CA GLU A 302 -28.06 18.33 6.52
C GLU A 302 -29.35 18.39 5.71
N ARG A 303 -29.74 17.25 5.14
CA ARG A 303 -31.03 17.17 4.45
C ARG A 303 -32.19 17.15 5.44
N GLU A 304 -33.31 17.77 5.05
CA GLU A 304 -34.60 17.59 5.71
C GLU A 304 -35.28 16.32 5.20
N GLU A 305 -35.98 15.60 6.08
CA GLU A 305 -36.76 14.40 5.72
C GLU A 305 -38.13 14.78 5.14
N ILE A 306 -38.14 15.70 4.16
CA ILE A 306 -39.31 16.21 3.44
C ILE A 306 -39.08 15.99 1.94
N PHE A 307 -39.57 14.86 1.42
CA PHE A 307 -39.31 14.40 0.05
C PHE A 307 -40.55 14.53 -0.83
N ASP A 308 -40.94 15.76 -1.13
CA ASP A 308 -42.10 16.01 -2.00
C ASP A 308 -41.89 17.27 -2.85
N PHE A 309 -42.55 17.32 -3.99
CA PHE A 309 -42.42 18.41 -4.94
C PHE A 309 -43.40 19.54 -4.61
N ALA A 310 -42.88 20.76 -4.50
CA ALA A 310 -43.69 21.97 -4.56
C ALA A 310 -44.12 22.26 -6.02
N GLN A 311 -43.23 21.95 -6.97
CA GLN A 311 -43.49 21.97 -8.40
C GLN A 311 -42.85 20.74 -9.04
N ARG A 312 -43.65 19.95 -9.77
CA ARG A 312 -43.17 18.78 -10.52
C ARG A 312 -42.18 19.21 -11.63
N PRO A 313 -41.27 18.32 -12.05
CA PRO A 313 -40.35 18.62 -13.13
C PRO A 313 -41.09 18.98 -14.42
N THR A 314 -40.59 20.01 -15.09
CA THR A 314 -41.05 20.49 -16.39
C THR A 314 -39.84 20.70 -17.28
N THR A 315 -40.05 20.57 -18.58
CA THR A 315 -39.01 20.69 -19.60
C THR A 315 -39.44 21.68 -20.66
N THR A 316 -38.52 22.56 -21.05
CA THR A 316 -38.72 23.51 -22.14
C THR A 316 -37.50 23.51 -23.05
N LYS A 317 -37.71 23.65 -24.36
CA LYS A 317 -36.60 23.83 -25.29
C LYS A 317 -36.28 25.32 -25.38
N GLU A 318 -35.06 25.70 -24.98
CA GLU A 318 -34.56 27.07 -25.04
C GLU A 318 -33.32 27.08 -25.95
N GLY A 319 -33.51 27.44 -27.22
CA GLY A 319 -32.47 27.33 -28.26
C GLY A 319 -32.06 25.88 -28.51
N ASP A 320 -30.76 25.59 -28.41
CA ASP A 320 -30.19 24.25 -28.57
C ASP A 320 -30.17 23.42 -27.28
N LYS A 321 -30.67 23.97 -26.16
CA LYS A 321 -30.66 23.32 -24.86
C LYS A 321 -32.06 22.94 -24.39
N VAL A 322 -32.12 21.91 -23.56
CA VAL A 322 -33.31 21.54 -22.80
C VAL A 322 -33.17 22.10 -21.39
N VAL A 323 -34.10 22.96 -21.00
CA VAL A 323 -34.19 23.52 -19.67
C VAL A 323 -35.10 22.65 -18.82
N ILE A 324 -34.64 22.33 -17.63
CA ILE A 324 -35.32 21.48 -16.65
C ILE A 324 -35.64 22.34 -15.44
N ALA A 325 -36.91 22.45 -15.06
CA ALA A 325 -37.34 23.21 -13.88
C ALA A 325 -38.19 22.37 -12.93
N PHE A 326 -37.87 22.41 -11.64
CA PHE A 326 -38.65 21.75 -10.56
C PHE A 326 -38.49 22.51 -9.24
N ALA A 327 -39.33 22.20 -8.24
CA ALA A 327 -39.13 22.73 -6.89
C ALA A 327 -39.48 21.68 -5.82
N SER A 328 -38.65 21.58 -4.77
CA SER A 328 -38.92 20.73 -3.60
C SER A 328 -39.66 21.51 -2.50
N LYS A 329 -40.39 20.80 -1.63
CA LYS A 329 -41.02 21.39 -0.44
C LYS A 329 -40.07 21.62 0.73
N GLY A 330 -38.94 20.92 0.76
CA GLY A 330 -37.93 21.03 1.82
C GLY A 330 -36.51 20.95 1.27
N LYS A 331 -35.55 21.18 2.16
CA LYS A 331 -34.11 21.10 1.87
C LYS A 331 -33.64 19.64 1.82
N CYS A 332 -34.22 18.85 0.92
CA CYS A 332 -33.88 17.45 0.76
C CYS A 332 -32.77 17.24 -0.29
N ASP A 333 -32.26 16.01 -0.41
CA ASP A 333 -31.46 15.63 -1.58
C ASP A 333 -32.33 15.45 -2.82
N ALA A 334 -31.80 15.86 -3.97
CA ALA A 334 -32.39 15.69 -5.28
C ALA A 334 -31.37 15.09 -6.26
N THR A 335 -31.83 14.25 -7.16
CA THR A 335 -31.05 13.68 -8.28
C THR A 335 -31.79 13.96 -9.59
N VAL A 336 -31.07 14.49 -10.58
CA VAL A 336 -31.60 14.78 -11.92
C VAL A 336 -30.82 13.99 -12.96
N ALA A 337 -31.53 13.22 -13.78
CA ALA A 337 -30.94 12.38 -14.81
C ALA A 337 -31.78 12.42 -16.10
N ILE A 338 -31.12 12.22 -17.23
CA ILE A 338 -31.81 11.93 -18.50
C ILE A 338 -31.88 10.42 -18.68
N VAL A 339 -33.08 9.93 -18.93
CA VAL A 339 -33.40 8.52 -19.09
C VAL A 339 -33.78 8.28 -20.55
N GLY A 340 -33.06 7.37 -21.21
CA GLY A 340 -33.37 6.95 -22.58
C GLY A 340 -34.63 6.08 -22.67
N PRO A 341 -35.08 5.74 -23.89
CA PRO A 341 -36.31 4.95 -24.10
C PRO A 341 -36.26 3.54 -23.49
N GLU A 342 -35.07 2.98 -23.29
CA GLU A 342 -34.87 1.69 -22.60
C GLU A 342 -34.89 1.79 -21.06
N GLY A 343 -35.18 2.97 -20.51
CA GLY A 343 -35.24 3.19 -19.05
C GLY A 343 -33.87 3.32 -18.37
N ARG A 344 -32.77 3.34 -19.14
CA ARG A 344 -31.41 3.57 -18.62
C ARG A 344 -31.06 5.04 -18.56
N ILE A 345 -30.24 5.43 -17.59
CA ILE A 345 -29.66 6.76 -17.56
C ILE A 345 -28.69 6.88 -18.74
N VAL A 346 -28.86 7.92 -19.54
CA VAL A 346 -27.96 8.27 -20.65
C VAL A 346 -27.13 9.51 -20.34
N ARG A 347 -27.58 10.32 -19.36
CA ARG A 347 -26.87 11.50 -18.88
C ARG A 347 -27.13 11.70 -17.38
N HIS A 348 -26.06 11.80 -16.63
CA HIS A 348 -26.04 12.20 -15.23
C HIS A 348 -25.89 13.73 -15.14
N LEU A 349 -26.90 14.45 -14.61
CA LEU A 349 -26.89 15.92 -14.60
C LEU A 349 -26.51 16.51 -13.24
N ALA A 350 -27.15 16.05 -12.16
CA ALA A 350 -26.92 16.60 -10.82
C ALA A 350 -27.37 15.64 -9.72
N SER A 351 -26.67 15.63 -8.59
CA SER A 351 -27.18 15.04 -7.34
C SER A 351 -26.61 15.75 -6.11
N GLY A 352 -27.43 15.97 -5.09
CA GLY A 352 -27.01 16.56 -3.83
C GLY A 352 -28.11 17.25 -3.04
N VAL A 353 -27.75 17.83 -1.90
CA VAL A 353 -28.70 18.45 -0.97
C VAL A 353 -29.08 19.87 -1.42
N LEU A 354 -30.37 20.13 -1.65
CA LEU A 354 -30.87 21.46 -2.05
C LEU A 354 -30.85 22.43 -0.87
N GLY A 355 -30.55 23.70 -1.12
CA GLY A 355 -30.50 24.74 -0.08
C GLY A 355 -29.23 25.59 -0.17
N GLY A 356 -28.72 26.04 0.97
CA GLY A 356 -27.66 27.05 1.04
C GLY A 356 -26.32 26.60 0.47
N ASN A 357 -25.99 25.31 0.57
CA ASN A 357 -24.73 24.73 0.08
C ASN A 357 -24.93 23.73 -1.05
N ALA A 358 -26.01 23.87 -1.84
CA ALA A 358 -26.31 22.96 -2.93
C ALA A 358 -25.15 22.86 -3.94
N PRO A 359 -24.82 21.65 -4.44
CA PRO A 359 -23.76 21.47 -5.42
C PRO A 359 -24.19 21.94 -6.81
N TYR A 360 -23.23 22.43 -7.59
CA TYR A 360 -23.46 22.71 -9.01
C TYR A 360 -23.96 21.44 -9.74
N PRO A 361 -24.90 21.55 -10.70
CA PRO A 361 -25.54 22.78 -11.21
C PRO A 361 -26.78 23.25 -10.42
N PHE A 362 -27.07 22.71 -9.23
CA PHE A 362 -28.14 23.25 -8.42
C PHE A 362 -27.85 24.69 -7.97
N GLN A 363 -28.87 25.52 -8.03
CA GLN A 363 -28.88 26.88 -7.54
C GLN A 363 -28.85 26.88 -6.01
N GLN A 364 -27.81 27.50 -5.45
CA GLN A 364 -27.70 27.70 -4.01
C GLN A 364 -28.78 28.64 -3.48
N ASN A 365 -29.12 28.46 -2.20
CA ASN A 365 -30.16 29.22 -1.49
C ASN A 365 -31.56 29.13 -2.13
N SER A 366 -31.83 28.08 -2.91
CA SER A 366 -33.11 27.88 -3.58
C SER A 366 -33.59 26.43 -3.44
N LEU A 367 -34.91 26.27 -3.26
CA LEU A 367 -35.59 24.97 -3.43
C LEU A 367 -36.20 24.82 -4.83
N SER A 368 -36.30 25.92 -5.57
CA SER A 368 -36.68 25.95 -6.99
C SER A 368 -35.43 25.90 -7.84
N GLN A 369 -35.34 24.93 -8.71
CA GLN A 369 -34.15 24.60 -9.46
C GLN A 369 -34.42 24.74 -10.95
N LYS A 370 -33.49 25.36 -11.68
CA LYS A 370 -33.45 25.41 -13.15
C LYS A 370 -32.08 24.90 -13.61
N LEU A 371 -32.07 23.82 -14.38
CA LEU A 371 -30.87 23.19 -14.94
C LEU A 371 -30.94 23.20 -16.46
N GLU A 372 -29.78 23.15 -17.10
CA GLU A 372 -29.66 23.07 -18.56
C GLU A 372 -29.02 21.76 -18.97
N TRP A 373 -29.55 21.15 -20.02
CA TRP A 373 -28.97 19.98 -20.68
C TRP A 373 -28.67 20.28 -22.15
N ASP A 374 -27.51 19.84 -22.60
CA ASP A 374 -26.92 20.06 -23.93
C ASP A 374 -27.40 19.06 -25.00
N GLY A 375 -28.33 18.17 -24.66
CA GLY A 375 -28.80 17.11 -25.56
C GLY A 375 -27.79 15.96 -25.74
N ARG A 376 -26.73 15.90 -24.92
CA ARG A 376 -25.67 14.88 -25.04
C ARG A 376 -25.67 13.88 -23.90
N THR A 377 -25.22 12.68 -24.19
CA THR A 377 -24.96 11.60 -23.23
C THR A 377 -23.72 11.88 -22.37
N ASP A 378 -23.39 10.99 -21.42
CA ASP A 378 -22.19 11.12 -20.59
C ASP A 378 -20.88 11.07 -21.37
N ASN A 379 -20.81 10.27 -22.44
CA ASN A 379 -19.67 10.20 -23.35
C ASN A 379 -19.70 11.28 -24.47
N PHE A 380 -20.47 12.36 -24.26
CA PHE A 380 -20.58 13.52 -25.14
C PHE A 380 -21.12 13.24 -26.56
N GLN A 381 -21.76 12.09 -26.75
CA GLN A 381 -22.47 11.75 -27.99
C GLN A 381 -23.88 12.35 -27.98
N PRO A 382 -24.51 12.57 -29.15
CA PRO A 382 -25.92 12.93 -29.22
C PRO A 382 -26.80 11.90 -28.50
N ALA A 383 -27.74 12.36 -27.68
CA ALA A 383 -28.66 11.47 -26.98
C ALA A 383 -29.72 10.87 -27.92
N PRO A 384 -30.22 9.65 -27.64
CA PRO A 384 -31.28 9.04 -28.44
C PRO A 384 -32.58 9.85 -28.36
N THR A 385 -33.43 9.70 -29.38
CA THR A 385 -34.79 10.25 -29.35
C THR A 385 -35.65 9.52 -28.29
N GLY A 386 -36.71 10.18 -27.82
CA GLY A 386 -37.60 9.60 -26.81
C GLY A 386 -37.03 9.59 -25.38
N CYS A 387 -36.07 10.47 -25.09
CA CYS A 387 -35.59 10.65 -23.73
C CYS A 387 -36.64 11.31 -22.82
N SER A 388 -36.51 11.07 -21.52
CA SER A 388 -37.24 11.77 -20.46
C SER A 388 -36.28 12.28 -19.40
N VAL A 389 -36.65 13.35 -18.72
CA VAL A 389 -35.99 13.83 -17.52
C VAL A 389 -36.61 13.13 -16.33
N ARG A 390 -35.77 12.60 -15.44
CA ARG A 390 -36.16 12.03 -14.17
C ARG A 390 -35.60 12.87 -13.03
N VAL A 391 -36.47 13.31 -12.13
CA VAL A 391 -36.09 14.00 -10.91
C VAL A 391 -36.54 13.17 -9.72
N SER A 392 -35.59 12.80 -8.87
CA SER A 392 -35.81 11.91 -7.72
C SER A 392 -35.37 12.59 -6.43
N LEU A 393 -36.18 12.50 -5.37
CA LEU A 393 -35.94 13.10 -4.06
C LEU A 393 -35.80 12.04 -2.97
N GLY A 394 -34.84 12.23 -2.06
CA GLY A 394 -34.71 11.40 -0.86
C GLY A 394 -34.17 10.01 -1.13
N LEU A 395 -32.88 9.91 -1.48
CA LEU A 395 -32.15 8.68 -1.71
C LEU A 395 -32.32 7.70 -0.54
N LYS A 396 -32.63 6.46 -0.89
CA LYS A 396 -32.79 5.31 0.00
C LYS A 396 -31.99 4.13 -0.53
N ALA A 397 -31.56 3.28 0.40
CA ALA A 397 -30.97 1.99 0.10
C ALA A 397 -31.71 0.90 0.87
N ALA A 398 -32.03 -0.19 0.21
CA ALA A 398 -32.64 -1.36 0.82
C ALA A 398 -31.77 -2.59 0.55
N TYR A 399 -31.58 -3.43 1.56
CA TYR A 399 -30.89 -4.70 1.38
C TYR A 399 -31.63 -5.54 0.33
N GLU A 400 -30.89 -6.09 -0.64
CA GLU A 400 -31.45 -6.96 -1.68
C GLU A 400 -31.00 -8.40 -1.46
N CYS A 401 -29.69 -8.66 -1.49
CA CYS A 401 -29.12 -9.99 -1.34
C CYS A 401 -27.61 -9.95 -1.08
N ASP A 402 -27.04 -11.11 -0.73
CA ASP A 402 -25.60 -11.32 -0.73
C ASP A 402 -25.18 -11.93 -2.08
N ILE A 403 -24.36 -11.20 -2.85
CA ILE A 403 -23.89 -11.62 -4.18
C ILE A 403 -22.69 -12.57 -4.07
N ALA A 404 -21.92 -12.45 -2.99
CA ALA A 404 -20.72 -13.23 -2.73
C ALA A 404 -20.56 -13.57 -1.25
N TRP A 405 -20.10 -14.78 -0.90
CA TRP A 405 -19.95 -15.20 0.49
C TRP A 405 -18.91 -16.33 0.74
N ASP A 406 -18.11 -16.23 1.82
CA ASP A 406 -17.11 -17.23 2.26
C ASP A 406 -17.44 -17.81 3.66
N PRO A 407 -18.12 -18.99 3.72
CA PRO A 407 -18.40 -19.66 4.99
C PRO A 407 -17.29 -20.60 5.42
N ARG A 408 -16.25 -20.10 6.09
CA ARG A 408 -15.35 -21.02 6.77
C ARG A 408 -15.94 -21.56 8.06
N LYS A 409 -15.70 -22.86 8.29
CA LYS A 409 -16.10 -23.65 9.48
C LYS A 409 -15.49 -23.16 10.80
N ASP A 410 -14.45 -22.33 10.76
CA ASP A 410 -13.82 -21.72 11.95
C ASP A 410 -14.57 -20.46 12.43
N THR A 411 -15.35 -19.81 11.55
CA THR A 411 -16.19 -18.65 11.85
C THR A 411 -17.67 -18.95 12.03
N TYR A 412 -18.13 -20.11 11.56
CA TYR A 412 -19.53 -20.54 11.63
C TYR A 412 -19.63 -22.02 12.00
N LEU A 413 -20.52 -22.36 12.93
CA LEU A 413 -20.91 -23.74 13.22
C LEU A 413 -22.09 -24.12 12.34
N GLU A 414 -21.98 -25.24 11.62
CA GLU A 414 -23.08 -25.83 10.87
C GLU A 414 -23.75 -26.91 11.72
N LYS A 415 -25.07 -26.81 11.94
CA LYS A 415 -25.88 -27.83 12.61
C LYS A 415 -27.27 -27.90 11.98
N ASP A 416 -27.68 -29.09 11.55
CA ASP A 416 -29.01 -29.35 10.96
C ASP A 416 -29.36 -28.43 9.76
N GLY A 417 -28.37 -28.10 8.92
CA GLY A 417 -28.52 -27.18 7.79
C GLY A 417 -28.66 -25.70 8.17
N LYS A 418 -28.41 -25.35 9.45
CA LYS A 418 -28.36 -23.98 9.96
C LYS A 418 -26.92 -23.60 10.30
N TYR A 419 -26.58 -22.33 10.11
CA TYR A 419 -25.24 -21.79 10.32
C TYR A 419 -25.26 -20.78 11.46
N PHE A 420 -24.33 -20.91 12.40
CA PHE A 420 -24.28 -20.14 13.63
C PHE A 420 -22.94 -19.40 13.67
N ARG A 421 -22.95 -18.07 13.55
CA ARG A 421 -21.71 -17.29 13.70
C ARG A 421 -21.29 -17.26 15.16
N THR A 422 -20.00 -17.43 15.41
CA THR A 422 -19.48 -17.69 16.76
C THR A 422 -19.03 -16.47 17.54
N LEU A 423 -19.23 -15.25 17.04
CA LEU A 423 -18.87 -14.03 17.76
C LEU A 423 -19.89 -12.91 17.51
N TYR A 424 -20.95 -12.91 18.31
CA TYR A 424 -21.65 -11.67 18.68
C TYR A 424 -20.72 -10.87 19.61
N PRO A 425 -20.70 -9.53 19.56
CA PRO A 425 -20.54 -8.79 20.80
C PRO A 425 -21.70 -9.23 21.70
N PRO A 426 -21.42 -9.77 22.90
CA PRO A 426 -22.47 -10.12 23.83
C PRO A 426 -23.38 -8.90 24.06
N PRO A 427 -24.71 -9.08 24.24
CA PRO A 427 -25.59 -8.03 24.71
C PRO A 427 -24.98 -7.26 25.88
N ALA A 428 -25.25 -5.95 25.98
CA ALA A 428 -24.64 -5.09 27.00
C ALA A 428 -24.94 -5.55 28.44
N ASP A 429 -26.00 -6.35 28.64
CA ASP A 429 -26.40 -6.98 29.90
C ASP A 429 -25.77 -8.36 30.13
N THR A 430 -24.80 -8.79 29.31
CA THR A 430 -24.14 -10.08 29.50
C THR A 430 -23.23 -10.05 30.75
N PRO A 431 -23.38 -11.00 31.69
CA PRO A 431 -22.58 -11.07 32.91
C PRO A 431 -21.08 -11.12 32.64
N GLU A 432 -20.33 -10.26 33.33
CA GLU A 432 -18.89 -10.05 33.14
C GLU A 432 -18.04 -11.32 33.39
N ASP A 433 -18.47 -12.13 34.36
CA ASP A 433 -17.87 -13.42 34.73
C ASP A 433 -17.97 -14.43 33.58
N LYS A 434 -19.09 -14.45 32.86
CA LYS A 434 -19.29 -15.32 31.69
C LYS A 434 -18.40 -14.93 30.53
N LEU A 435 -18.20 -13.63 30.32
CA LEU A 435 -17.24 -13.12 29.33
C LEU A 435 -15.81 -13.53 29.68
N LYS A 436 -15.42 -13.41 30.94
CA LYS A 436 -14.09 -13.82 31.43
C LYS A 436 -13.87 -15.33 31.31
N GLU A 437 -14.88 -16.15 31.55
CA GLU A 437 -14.85 -17.61 31.39
C GLU A 437 -14.56 -18.01 29.92
N CYS A 438 -15.03 -17.21 28.97
CA CYS A 438 -14.73 -17.29 27.55
C CYS A 438 -13.41 -16.63 27.14
N GLY A 439 -12.63 -16.06 28.07
CA GLY A 439 -11.42 -15.28 27.74
C GLY A 439 -11.69 -13.96 27.01
N LEU A 440 -12.93 -13.47 27.03
CA LEU A 440 -13.37 -12.19 26.46
C LEU A 440 -13.26 -11.08 27.53
N ARG A 441 -13.06 -9.83 27.08
CA ARG A 441 -13.07 -8.65 27.97
C ARG A 441 -14.45 -7.99 28.00
N PRO A 442 -14.83 -7.34 29.11
CA PRO A 442 -16.12 -6.62 29.27
C PRO A 442 -16.25 -5.39 28.38
N THR A 443 -15.15 -4.93 27.80
CA THR A 443 -15.08 -3.66 27.06
C THR A 443 -15.79 -3.70 25.72
N THR A 444 -16.31 -4.86 25.28
CA THR A 444 -17.18 -4.99 24.11
C THR A 444 -18.50 -4.26 24.36
N THR A 445 -18.56 -2.97 24.06
CA THR A 445 -19.72 -2.14 24.41
C THR A 445 -20.56 -1.86 23.18
N ILE A 446 -21.76 -2.41 23.14
CA ILE A 446 -22.84 -2.01 22.22
C ILE A 446 -23.56 -0.83 22.88
N TRP A 447 -23.58 0.33 22.22
CA TRP A 447 -24.31 1.52 22.67
C TRP A 447 -25.51 1.76 21.75
N GLY A 448 -26.67 1.16 22.06
CA GLY A 448 -27.90 1.37 21.29
C GLY A 448 -27.75 0.95 19.82
N ASP A 449 -27.89 1.90 18.89
CA ASP A 449 -27.69 1.75 17.44
C ASP A 449 -26.22 1.90 16.99
N ARG A 450 -25.28 2.03 17.94
CA ARG A 450 -23.85 2.28 17.71
C ARG A 450 -23.03 1.14 18.30
N THR A 451 -21.99 0.72 17.58
CA THR A 451 -21.14 -0.39 18.03
C THR A 451 -19.68 -0.01 18.05
N PHE A 452 -18.99 -0.45 19.11
CA PHE A 452 -17.55 -0.40 19.24
C PHE A 452 -17.01 -1.83 19.47
N ILE A 453 -16.25 -2.37 18.50
CA ILE A 453 -15.58 -3.67 18.61
C ILE A 453 -14.08 -3.46 18.82
N GLY A 454 -13.54 -4.05 19.88
CA GLY A 454 -12.10 -4.27 19.97
C GLY A 454 -11.68 -5.08 21.20
N ASN A 455 -10.97 -6.16 20.93
CA ASN A 455 -10.06 -6.81 21.85
C ASN A 455 -8.65 -6.21 21.63
N LYS A 456 -7.75 -6.35 22.62
CA LYS A 456 -6.33 -5.97 22.65
C LYS A 456 -5.50 -6.48 21.44
N TYR A 457 -6.06 -7.36 20.61
CA TYR A 457 -5.42 -8.00 19.45
C TYR A 457 -6.01 -7.57 18.10
N GLY A 458 -6.90 -6.56 18.06
CA GLY A 458 -7.68 -6.20 16.87
C GLY A 458 -9.03 -6.94 16.80
N PRO A 459 -9.90 -6.60 15.82
CA PRO A 459 -11.23 -7.21 15.68
C PRO A 459 -11.19 -8.72 15.40
N PHE A 460 -10.06 -9.25 14.92
CA PHE A 460 -9.79 -10.68 14.82
C PHE A 460 -8.31 -10.94 15.16
N ALA A 461 -8.05 -11.67 16.23
CA ALA A 461 -6.85 -12.49 16.26
C ALA A 461 -7.11 -13.63 15.28
N GLU A 462 -6.40 -13.66 14.15
CA GLU A 462 -6.16 -14.94 13.49
C GLU A 462 -5.57 -15.90 14.53
N PRO A 463 -5.85 -17.21 14.47
CA PRO A 463 -5.04 -18.19 15.17
C PRO A 463 -3.66 -18.23 14.53
N THR A 464 -2.84 -17.20 14.76
CA THR A 464 -1.40 -17.32 14.63
C THR A 464 -1.01 -18.41 15.61
N GLY A 465 -0.44 -19.50 15.11
CA GLY A 465 -0.33 -20.83 15.74
C GLY A 465 0.30 -20.94 17.14
N ASP A 466 0.54 -19.85 17.86
CA ASP A 466 1.15 -19.81 19.19
C ASP A 466 0.32 -19.06 20.26
N ALA A 467 -0.84 -18.46 19.95
CA ALA A 467 -1.68 -17.79 20.95
C ALA A 467 -2.97 -18.58 21.23
N LYS A 468 -3.15 -19.01 22.49
CA LYS A 468 -4.33 -19.73 22.98
C LYS A 468 -5.62 -18.88 22.90
N THR A 469 -6.23 -18.78 21.73
CA THR A 469 -7.64 -18.40 21.61
C THR A 469 -8.48 -19.50 22.27
N PRO A 470 -9.41 -19.19 23.20
CA PRO A 470 -10.25 -20.22 23.81
C PRO A 470 -11.06 -20.93 22.71
N PRO A 471 -11.23 -22.27 22.81
CA PRO A 471 -11.94 -23.04 21.79
C PRO A 471 -13.34 -22.47 21.56
N LEU A 472 -13.74 -22.34 20.30
CA LEU A 472 -15.05 -21.84 19.87
C LEU A 472 -16.22 -22.51 20.60
N GLN A 473 -16.10 -23.82 20.80
CA GLN A 473 -17.04 -24.66 21.55
C GLN A 473 -17.21 -24.23 23.01
N LYS A 474 -16.14 -23.74 23.65
CA LYS A 474 -16.17 -23.24 25.03
C LYS A 474 -17.05 -21.99 25.11
N CYS A 475 -16.87 -21.02 24.22
CA CYS A 475 -17.65 -19.79 24.22
C CYS A 475 -19.14 -20.06 23.99
N VAL A 476 -19.47 -20.95 23.06
CA VAL A 476 -20.86 -21.37 22.78
C VAL A 476 -21.48 -22.08 23.98
N SER A 477 -20.75 -22.96 24.66
CA SER A 477 -21.27 -23.66 25.85
C SER A 477 -21.53 -22.74 27.04
N VAL A 478 -20.75 -21.66 27.18
CA VAL A 478 -20.84 -20.72 28.30
C VAL A 478 -21.88 -19.62 28.05
N LEU A 479 -21.97 -19.11 26.82
CA LEU A 479 -22.84 -17.97 26.49
C LEU A 479 -24.24 -18.38 26.01
N SER A 480 -24.41 -19.51 25.30
CA SER A 480 -25.74 -19.93 24.80
C SER A 480 -26.83 -20.01 25.89
N PRO A 481 -26.56 -20.53 27.11
CA PRO A 481 -27.57 -20.58 28.18
C PRO A 481 -27.95 -19.20 28.74
N VAL A 482 -27.04 -18.23 28.63
CA VAL A 482 -27.20 -16.86 29.15
C VAL A 482 -27.92 -15.98 28.15
N LEU A 483 -27.66 -16.20 26.85
CA LEU A 483 -28.25 -15.44 25.76
C LEU A 483 -29.67 -15.92 25.40
N GLY A 484 -29.98 -17.21 25.59
CA GLY A 484 -31.32 -17.76 25.34
C GLY A 484 -31.87 -17.38 23.95
N ASP A 485 -33.12 -16.95 23.88
CA ASP A 485 -33.78 -16.48 22.65
C ASP A 485 -33.38 -15.06 22.21
N LYS A 486 -32.48 -14.37 22.93
CA LYS A 486 -32.05 -13.00 22.58
C LYS A 486 -31.15 -12.95 21.34
N ALA A 487 -30.66 -14.10 20.85
CA ALA A 487 -29.87 -14.25 19.64
C ALA A 487 -30.20 -15.59 18.94
N PRO A 488 -31.41 -15.73 18.35
CA PRO A 488 -31.85 -17.00 17.83
C PRO A 488 -31.05 -17.36 16.56
N PRO A 489 -30.63 -18.61 16.40
CA PRO A 489 -29.96 -19.05 15.18
C PRO A 489 -30.91 -19.04 13.99
N ARG A 490 -30.64 -18.16 13.03
CA ARG A 490 -31.42 -18.08 11.79
C ARG A 490 -30.89 -19.07 10.75
N LYS A 491 -31.79 -19.77 10.07
CA LYS A 491 -31.46 -20.56 8.89
C LYS A 491 -31.06 -19.57 7.78
N LEU A 492 -29.78 -19.49 7.46
CA LEU A 492 -29.32 -18.76 6.29
C LEU A 492 -29.62 -19.64 5.07
N GLU A 493 -30.49 -19.17 4.17
CA GLU A 493 -30.68 -19.82 2.88
C GLU A 493 -29.61 -19.28 1.92
N PHE A 494 -28.68 -20.15 1.54
CA PHE A 494 -27.54 -19.75 0.73
C PHE A 494 -27.96 -19.47 -0.71
N PRO A 495 -27.46 -18.39 -1.33
CA PRO A 495 -27.66 -18.19 -2.75
C PRO A 495 -27.08 -19.39 -3.53
N PRO A 496 -27.71 -19.80 -4.66
CA PRO A 496 -27.27 -20.96 -5.45
C PRO A 496 -25.84 -20.83 -5.97
N ALA A 497 -25.36 -19.60 -6.15
CA ALA A 497 -23.99 -19.30 -6.49
C ALA A 497 -23.11 -19.37 -5.23
N GLN A 498 -22.82 -20.59 -4.79
CA GLN A 498 -21.65 -20.83 -3.94
C GLN A 498 -20.43 -20.44 -4.74
N LEU A 499 -19.88 -19.26 -4.44
CA LEU A 499 -18.57 -18.96 -4.92
C LEU A 499 -17.59 -20.05 -4.45
N PRO A 500 -16.55 -20.37 -5.23
CA PRO A 500 -15.48 -21.25 -4.78
C PRO A 500 -14.53 -20.53 -3.82
N LEU A 501 -15.05 -19.78 -2.85
CA LEU A 501 -14.26 -19.04 -1.83
C LEU A 501 -13.57 -19.98 -0.84
N ASN A 502 -13.91 -21.26 -0.93
CA ASN A 502 -13.34 -22.38 -0.21
C ASN A 502 -12.07 -22.97 -0.88
N LYS A 503 -11.58 -22.39 -1.99
CA LYS A 503 -10.43 -22.97 -2.74
C LYS A 503 -9.05 -22.63 -2.18
N SER A 504 -8.91 -21.65 -1.27
CA SER A 504 -7.63 -21.41 -0.57
C SER A 504 -7.70 -21.95 0.87
N LYS A 505 -6.66 -22.66 1.32
CA LYS A 505 -6.51 -23.11 2.72
C LYS A 505 -6.59 -21.94 3.72
N ASP A 506 -6.36 -20.72 3.24
CA ASP A 506 -6.29 -19.48 4.01
C ASP A 506 -7.49 -18.52 3.76
N GLY A 507 -8.52 -18.92 2.98
CA GLY A 507 -9.72 -18.18 2.51
C GLY A 507 -9.59 -16.66 2.26
N TRP A 508 -10.68 -15.88 2.37
CA TRP A 508 -10.72 -14.42 2.05
C TRP A 508 -9.93 -13.47 2.93
N TYR A 509 -8.98 -13.96 3.74
CA TYR A 509 -8.14 -13.11 4.58
C TYR A 509 -7.06 -12.37 3.77
N ASP A 510 -7.39 -11.98 2.55
CA ASP A 510 -6.60 -11.01 1.84
C ASP A 510 -6.83 -9.63 2.46
N ARG A 511 -5.71 -9.02 2.85
CA ARG A 511 -5.72 -7.71 3.44
C ARG A 511 -6.23 -6.64 2.48
N ASN A 512 -6.36 -6.86 1.15
CA ASN A 512 -6.51 -5.80 0.12
C ASN A 512 -7.81 -5.89 -0.76
N PRO A 513 -9.00 -5.56 -0.24
CA PRO A 513 -10.26 -5.73 -0.96
C PRO A 513 -10.42 -4.74 -2.13
N ARG A 514 -10.90 -5.21 -3.29
CA ARG A 514 -11.24 -4.37 -4.45
C ARG A 514 -12.57 -4.77 -5.05
N LEU A 515 -13.40 -3.75 -5.29
CA LEU A 515 -14.68 -3.82 -5.97
C LEU A 515 -14.69 -2.75 -7.05
N ALA A 516 -15.20 -3.09 -8.23
CA ALA A 516 -15.60 -2.15 -9.26
C ALA A 516 -16.87 -2.68 -9.91
N VAL A 517 -17.77 -1.79 -10.32
CA VAL A 517 -19.01 -2.20 -11.00
C VAL A 517 -19.21 -1.33 -12.22
N ASP A 518 -19.64 -1.94 -13.32
CA ASP A 518 -20.11 -1.19 -14.47
C ASP A 518 -21.44 -0.52 -14.10
N PRO A 519 -21.53 0.82 -14.12
CA PRO A 519 -22.71 1.53 -13.64
C PRO A 519 -23.96 1.24 -14.47
N ALA A 520 -23.81 0.89 -15.75
CA ALA A 520 -24.92 0.66 -16.67
C ALA A 520 -25.36 -0.81 -16.73
N THR A 521 -24.42 -1.76 -16.70
CA THR A 521 -24.74 -3.19 -16.81
C THR A 521 -24.89 -3.90 -15.47
N GLU A 522 -24.40 -3.30 -14.38
CA GLU A 522 -24.19 -3.95 -13.09
C GLU A 522 -23.27 -5.17 -13.19
N GLU A 523 -22.34 -5.22 -14.15
CA GLU A 523 -21.26 -6.21 -14.12
C GLU A 523 -20.28 -5.84 -13.00
N LEU A 524 -20.21 -6.68 -11.98
CA LEU A 524 -19.41 -6.48 -10.77
C LEU A 524 -18.11 -7.26 -10.89
N TYR A 525 -17.00 -6.59 -10.62
CA TYR A 525 -15.67 -7.17 -10.61
C TYR A 525 -15.12 -7.14 -9.19
N VAL A 526 -14.79 -8.32 -8.67
CA VAL A 526 -14.30 -8.50 -7.31
C VAL A 526 -12.92 -9.14 -7.38
N ARG A 527 -11.93 -8.57 -6.69
CA ARG A 527 -10.63 -9.22 -6.57
C ARG A 527 -10.72 -10.44 -5.65
N GLY A 528 -10.25 -11.59 -6.14
CA GLY A 528 -10.25 -12.87 -5.45
C GLY A 528 -9.12 -13.04 -4.41
N PRO A 529 -9.23 -14.03 -3.51
CA PRO A 529 -8.29 -14.26 -2.43
C PRO A 529 -7.11 -15.15 -2.83
N GLY A 530 -5.90 -14.80 -2.38
CA GLY A 530 -4.71 -15.67 -2.43
C GLY A 530 -4.02 -15.76 -3.80
N ASP A 531 -4.77 -15.89 -4.90
CA ASP A 531 -4.24 -15.97 -6.28
C ASP A 531 -4.34 -14.66 -7.06
N ASN A 532 -4.96 -13.63 -6.47
CA ASN A 532 -5.17 -12.30 -7.04
C ASN A 532 -5.88 -12.32 -8.42
N THR A 533 -6.77 -13.28 -8.63
CA THR A 533 -7.69 -13.30 -9.78
C THR A 533 -8.73 -12.17 -9.69
N ILE A 534 -9.33 -11.81 -10.81
CA ILE A 534 -10.53 -10.96 -10.83
C ILE A 534 -11.71 -11.86 -11.14
N PHE A 535 -12.68 -11.84 -10.24
CA PHE A 535 -13.96 -12.52 -10.35
C PHE A 535 -14.97 -11.59 -10.96
N ARG A 536 -15.60 -12.03 -12.06
CA ARG A 536 -16.70 -11.30 -12.68
C ARG A 536 -18.03 -11.87 -12.22
N PHE A 537 -18.93 -10.99 -11.84
CA PHE A 537 -20.30 -11.30 -11.45
C PHE A 537 -21.27 -10.50 -12.28
N ASN A 538 -22.37 -11.13 -12.68
CA ASN A 538 -23.56 -10.40 -13.03
C ASN A 538 -24.21 -9.89 -11.74
N GLY A 539 -24.14 -8.59 -11.47
CA GLY A 539 -24.66 -7.97 -10.26
C GLY A 539 -26.19 -7.97 -10.13
N LYS A 540 -26.92 -8.34 -11.18
CA LYS A 540 -28.39 -8.53 -11.15
C LYS A 540 -28.78 -9.95 -10.78
N THR A 541 -28.06 -10.95 -11.31
CA THR A 541 -28.42 -12.36 -11.14
C THR A 541 -27.51 -13.11 -10.17
N GLY A 542 -26.40 -12.52 -9.72
CA GLY A 542 -25.36 -13.17 -8.94
C GLY A 542 -24.57 -14.26 -9.69
N LYS A 543 -24.74 -14.37 -11.03
CA LYS A 543 -24.02 -15.37 -11.84
C LYS A 543 -22.55 -15.03 -11.90
N PHE A 544 -21.70 -16.02 -11.73
CA PHE A 544 -20.25 -15.87 -11.57
C PHE A 544 -19.47 -16.47 -12.75
N ASP A 545 -18.37 -15.83 -13.12
CA ASP A 545 -17.41 -16.31 -14.12
C ASP A 545 -15.95 -16.12 -13.64
N GLU A 546 -15.26 -17.22 -13.38
CA GLU A 546 -13.82 -17.24 -13.01
C GLU A 546 -12.87 -17.21 -14.21
N SER A 547 -13.37 -17.42 -15.43
CA SER A 547 -12.53 -17.55 -16.64
C SER A 547 -12.21 -16.22 -17.32
N TRP A 548 -12.94 -15.15 -16.95
CA TRP A 548 -12.82 -13.83 -17.56
C TRP A 548 -11.40 -13.23 -17.47
N PHE A 549 -10.72 -13.39 -16.32
CA PHE A 549 -9.36 -12.87 -16.15
C PHE A 549 -8.32 -14.00 -16.20
N PRO A 550 -7.20 -13.82 -16.94
CA PRO A 550 -6.16 -14.85 -17.01
C PRO A 550 -5.57 -15.16 -15.62
N LYS A 551 -5.56 -16.44 -15.24
CA LYS A 551 -4.80 -16.91 -14.07
C LYS A 551 -3.30 -16.80 -14.34
N GLY A 552 -2.51 -16.34 -13.38
CA GLY A 552 -1.05 -16.17 -13.55
C GLY A 552 -0.26 -16.58 -12.32
N GLU A 553 0.92 -17.19 -12.54
CA GLU A 553 1.80 -17.76 -11.50
C GLU A 553 2.31 -16.74 -10.46
N PHE A 554 2.37 -15.45 -10.81
CA PHE A 554 2.84 -14.38 -9.91
C PHE A 554 2.16 -13.06 -10.26
N ASN A 555 1.00 -12.73 -9.70
CA ASN A 555 0.46 -11.36 -9.82
C ASN A 555 -0.31 -10.95 -8.58
N GLN A 556 -0.24 -9.68 -8.23
CA GLN A 556 -1.20 -8.98 -7.39
C GLN A 556 -1.93 -7.94 -8.24
N VAL A 557 -3.20 -8.17 -8.57
CA VAL A 557 -4.09 -7.07 -9.01
C VAL A 557 -4.16 -6.08 -7.86
N SER A 558 -3.71 -4.84 -8.11
CA SER A 558 -3.57 -3.80 -7.10
C SER A 558 -4.81 -2.90 -7.01
N GLU A 559 -5.39 -2.56 -8.16
CA GLU A 559 -6.59 -1.75 -8.33
C GLU A 559 -7.32 -2.20 -9.61
N ILE A 560 -8.63 -2.00 -9.60
CA ILE A 560 -9.52 -2.23 -10.74
C ILE A 560 -10.54 -1.10 -10.76
N ASP A 561 -10.90 -0.66 -11.96
CA ASP A 561 -12.01 0.25 -12.16
C ASP A 561 -12.69 0.03 -13.52
N VAL A 562 -13.88 0.57 -13.71
CA VAL A 562 -14.63 0.46 -14.96
C VAL A 562 -14.89 1.85 -15.52
N GLY A 563 -14.43 2.11 -16.74
CA GLY A 563 -14.70 3.37 -17.44
C GLY A 563 -16.12 3.41 -18.02
N THR A 564 -16.62 4.62 -18.28
CA THR A 564 -17.90 4.83 -19.00
C THR A 564 -17.84 4.39 -20.47
N ASP A 565 -16.65 4.13 -20.99
CA ASP A 565 -16.41 3.46 -22.27
C ASP A 565 -16.69 1.94 -22.23
N GLY A 566 -16.99 1.40 -21.05
CA GLY A 566 -17.25 -0.02 -20.83
C GLY A 566 -15.98 -0.88 -20.79
N LEU A 567 -14.80 -0.25 -20.77
CA LEU A 567 -13.53 -0.94 -20.59
C LEU A 567 -13.21 -1.12 -19.11
N ILE A 568 -12.57 -2.23 -18.80
CA ILE A 568 -12.14 -2.58 -17.44
C ILE A 568 -10.66 -2.27 -17.35
N TYR A 569 -10.33 -1.34 -16.45
CA TYR A 569 -8.98 -0.88 -16.24
C TYR A 569 -8.38 -1.60 -15.04
N VAL A 570 -7.22 -2.20 -15.24
CA VAL A 570 -6.55 -3.02 -14.24
C VAL A 570 -5.14 -2.52 -14.06
N ARG A 571 -4.80 -2.26 -12.80
CA ARG A 571 -3.45 -1.94 -12.38
C ARG A 571 -2.85 -3.14 -11.67
N SER A 572 -1.86 -3.79 -12.28
CA SER A 572 -1.21 -4.99 -11.72
C SER A 572 0.12 -4.67 -11.05
N SER A 573 0.50 -5.48 -10.07
CA SER A 573 1.72 -5.31 -9.27
C SER A 573 2.27 -6.65 -8.80
N LEU A 574 3.56 -6.75 -8.50
CA LEU A 574 4.12 -7.94 -7.82
C LEU A 574 3.97 -7.83 -6.28
N HIS A 575 4.06 -6.61 -5.74
CA HIS A 575 3.90 -6.27 -4.32
C HIS A 575 3.35 -4.83 -4.17
N ALA A 576 2.12 -4.61 -4.63
CA ALA A 576 1.35 -3.37 -4.45
C ALA A 576 1.91 -2.05 -5.05
N TYR A 577 2.81 -2.15 -6.04
CA TYR A 577 3.25 -1.06 -6.91
C TYR A 577 2.81 -1.33 -8.33
N GLY A 578 1.88 -0.52 -8.83
CA GLY A 578 1.34 -0.68 -10.17
C GLY A 578 2.15 0.08 -11.19
N ARG A 579 3.20 -0.54 -11.74
CA ARG A 579 4.00 0.07 -12.82
C ARG A 579 3.19 0.24 -14.11
N TRP A 580 2.31 -0.72 -14.36
CA TRP A 580 1.53 -0.81 -15.58
C TRP A 580 0.05 -0.73 -15.25
N LEU A 581 -0.65 0.03 -16.09
CA LEU A 581 -2.09 0.02 -16.16
C LEU A 581 -2.48 -0.41 -17.57
N PHE A 582 -3.35 -1.41 -17.65
CA PHE A 582 -3.85 -1.96 -18.91
C PHE A 582 -5.37 -2.02 -18.85
N ARG A 583 -6.01 -2.11 -20.02
CA ARG A 583 -7.45 -2.14 -20.15
C ARG A 583 -7.90 -3.37 -20.92
N MET A 584 -9.05 -3.88 -20.57
CA MET A 584 -9.67 -5.05 -21.20
C MET A 584 -11.10 -4.71 -21.59
N ASP A 585 -11.58 -5.35 -22.65
CA ASP A 585 -13.01 -5.34 -22.94
C ASP A 585 -13.76 -6.28 -21.99
N ARG A 586 -15.10 -6.24 -22.07
CA ARG A 586 -15.98 -7.10 -21.26
C ARG A 586 -15.80 -8.60 -21.52
N THR A 587 -15.15 -9.00 -22.62
CA THR A 587 -14.83 -10.40 -22.89
C THR A 587 -13.54 -10.86 -22.21
N GLY A 588 -12.77 -9.95 -21.61
CA GLY A 588 -11.48 -10.22 -20.99
C GLY A 588 -10.31 -10.08 -21.97
N LYS A 589 -10.57 -9.59 -23.19
CA LYS A 589 -9.54 -9.38 -24.19
C LYS A 589 -8.83 -8.04 -23.95
N PRO A 590 -7.49 -8.00 -24.02
CA PRO A 590 -6.75 -6.74 -23.87
C PRO A 590 -7.08 -5.73 -24.96
N VAL A 591 -7.16 -4.47 -24.58
CA VAL A 591 -7.32 -3.32 -25.48
C VAL A 591 -6.13 -2.38 -25.26
N ASP A 592 -5.40 -2.08 -26.33
CA ASP A 592 -4.19 -1.26 -26.25
C ASP A 592 -4.49 0.18 -25.86
N PHE A 593 -3.64 0.79 -25.05
CA PHE A 593 -3.57 2.25 -24.95
C PHE A 593 -2.97 2.84 -26.24
N PRO A 594 -3.63 3.79 -26.92
CA PRO A 594 -3.15 4.39 -28.17
C PRO A 594 -1.75 5.02 -28.04
N LYS A 595 -1.43 5.57 -26.86
CA LYS A 595 -0.13 6.15 -26.53
C LYS A 595 0.61 5.37 -25.44
N GLY A 596 0.14 4.16 -25.15
CA GLY A 596 0.82 3.24 -24.25
C GLY A 596 2.10 2.67 -24.83
N GLU A 597 2.90 2.09 -23.94
CA GLU A 597 4.15 1.41 -24.26
C GLU A 597 3.93 -0.11 -24.26
N ILE A 598 4.65 -0.82 -25.12
CA ILE A 598 4.61 -2.30 -25.14
C ILE A 598 5.13 -2.81 -23.80
N ILE A 599 4.30 -3.59 -23.12
CA ILE A 599 4.68 -4.23 -21.86
C ILE A 599 5.77 -5.27 -22.15
N PRO A 600 6.94 -5.21 -21.49
CA PRO A 600 8.00 -6.19 -21.70
C PRO A 600 7.53 -7.60 -21.34
N SER A 601 7.79 -8.58 -22.21
CA SER A 601 7.35 -9.98 -22.03
C SER A 601 7.89 -10.66 -20.76
N GLY A 602 8.97 -10.12 -20.18
CA GLY A 602 9.57 -10.56 -18.91
C GLY A 602 9.22 -9.71 -17.69
N ASP A 603 8.34 -8.71 -17.82
CA ASP A 603 7.91 -7.90 -16.68
C ASP A 603 7.01 -8.73 -15.75
N ARG A 604 7.49 -8.98 -14.54
CA ARG A 604 6.81 -9.84 -13.56
C ARG A 604 5.61 -9.15 -12.91
N GLN A 605 5.37 -7.86 -13.16
CA GLN A 605 4.25 -7.15 -12.56
C GLN A 605 2.94 -7.33 -13.34
N VAL A 606 2.98 -7.95 -14.51
CA VAL A 606 1.82 -8.19 -15.39
C VAL A 606 1.67 -9.68 -15.60
N PRO A 607 0.44 -10.23 -15.68
CA PRO A 607 0.23 -11.64 -16.02
C PRO A 607 1.03 -12.05 -17.24
N MET A 608 1.84 -13.12 -17.10
CA MET A 608 2.71 -13.59 -18.16
C MET A 608 1.94 -13.89 -19.45
N ALA A 609 0.69 -14.37 -19.33
CA ALA A 609 -0.22 -14.56 -20.46
C ALA A 609 -0.55 -13.26 -21.21
N LEU A 610 -0.64 -12.13 -20.49
CA LEU A 610 -0.85 -10.80 -21.06
C LEU A 610 0.46 -10.19 -21.58
N ALA A 611 1.56 -10.32 -20.83
CA ALA A 611 2.87 -9.81 -21.24
C ALA A 611 3.39 -10.48 -22.53
N LYS A 612 3.10 -11.76 -22.74
CA LYS A 612 3.40 -12.48 -23.99
C LYS A 612 2.64 -11.95 -25.20
N GLN A 613 1.50 -11.29 -25.01
CA GLN A 613 0.70 -10.72 -26.09
C GLN A 613 1.23 -9.35 -26.56
N GLN A 614 2.31 -8.82 -25.97
CA GLN A 614 2.92 -7.53 -26.33
C GLN A 614 1.93 -6.35 -26.33
N ILE A 615 0.95 -6.38 -25.42
CA ILE A 615 -0.07 -5.35 -25.29
C ILE A 615 0.55 -4.00 -24.90
N LYS A 616 -0.07 -2.91 -25.31
CA LYS A 616 0.34 -1.55 -24.94
C LYS A 616 -0.34 -1.11 -23.65
N GLY A 617 0.43 -1.03 -22.58
CA GLY A 617 0.02 -0.52 -21.27
C GLY A 617 0.41 0.94 -21.06
N MET A 618 -0.28 1.62 -20.16
CA MET A 618 0.12 2.93 -19.66
C MET A 618 1.17 2.76 -18.55
N TYR A 619 2.37 3.30 -18.76
CA TYR A 619 3.45 3.29 -17.78
C TYR A 619 3.31 4.46 -16.80
N THR A 620 3.19 4.17 -15.51
CA THR A 620 2.90 5.18 -14.47
C THR A 620 4.15 5.89 -13.95
N GLY A 621 5.34 5.56 -14.46
CA GLY A 621 6.59 6.17 -14.02
C GLY A 621 7.14 5.62 -12.70
N VAL A 622 6.57 4.55 -12.14
CA VAL A 622 6.94 4.05 -10.80
C VAL A 622 8.19 3.15 -10.85
N ARG A 623 9.20 3.50 -10.03
CA ARG A 623 10.57 2.93 -10.08
C ARG A 623 10.67 1.51 -9.52
N GLY A 624 9.91 1.15 -8.50
CA GLY A 624 9.98 -0.19 -7.89
C GLY A 624 9.38 -0.28 -6.48
N HIS A 625 9.74 -1.36 -5.77
CA HIS A 625 9.24 -1.72 -4.43
C HIS A 625 9.53 -0.61 -3.40
N SER A 626 8.50 0.15 -3.00
CA SER A 626 8.54 0.82 -1.68
C SER A 626 7.87 -0.08 -0.62
N ASN A 627 7.87 0.29 0.66
CA ASN A 627 7.17 -0.45 1.72
C ASN A 627 5.80 0.16 2.06
N ILE A 628 5.36 1.15 1.30
CA ILE A 628 4.13 1.92 1.52
C ILE A 628 3.35 1.96 0.21
N HIS A 629 2.16 1.36 0.18
CA HIS A 629 1.55 0.95 -1.08
C HIS A 629 0.66 2.06 -1.66
N GLN A 630 0.70 2.24 -2.98
CA GLN A 630 -0.04 3.26 -3.72
C GLN A 630 -1.53 2.92 -3.72
N LYS A 631 -2.40 3.84 -3.31
CA LYS A 631 -3.84 3.56 -3.10
C LYS A 631 -4.66 4.50 -3.96
N GLY A 632 -5.68 3.98 -4.66
CA GLY A 632 -6.59 4.81 -5.43
C GLY A 632 -6.18 4.99 -6.88
N PHE A 633 -7.11 4.66 -7.73
CA PHE A 633 -7.11 4.84 -9.17
C PHE A 633 -8.58 5.08 -9.53
N ASP A 634 -8.81 5.95 -10.49
CA ASP A 634 -10.14 6.26 -11.00
C ASP A 634 -10.10 6.47 -12.51
N VAL A 635 -11.18 6.05 -13.18
CA VAL A 635 -11.45 6.41 -14.57
C VAL A 635 -12.70 7.28 -14.59
N THR A 636 -12.53 8.53 -15.00
CA THR A 636 -13.63 9.48 -15.01
C THR A 636 -14.57 9.24 -16.17
N ALA A 637 -15.76 9.82 -16.09
CA ALA A 637 -16.77 9.69 -17.14
C ALA A 637 -16.33 10.22 -18.52
N ASP A 638 -15.38 11.15 -18.56
CA ASP A 638 -14.75 11.67 -19.78
C ASP A 638 -13.47 10.92 -20.19
N GLY A 639 -13.16 9.80 -19.52
CA GLY A 639 -12.07 8.89 -19.84
C GLY A 639 -10.70 9.31 -19.31
N ARG A 640 -10.60 10.37 -18.51
CA ARG A 640 -9.33 10.71 -17.84
C ARG A 640 -9.05 9.68 -16.74
N ILE A 641 -7.77 9.45 -16.53
CA ILE A 641 -7.28 8.51 -15.53
C ILE A 641 -6.58 9.31 -14.44
N VAL A 642 -7.01 9.17 -13.19
CA VAL A 642 -6.29 9.74 -12.04
C VAL A 642 -5.74 8.63 -11.17
N THR A 643 -4.49 8.73 -10.76
CA THR A 643 -3.90 7.77 -9.82
C THR A 643 -2.84 8.40 -8.93
N ILE A 644 -2.65 7.81 -7.76
CA ILE A 644 -1.59 8.17 -6.85
C ILE A 644 -0.32 7.41 -7.23
N ILE A 645 0.75 8.15 -7.49
CA ILE A 645 2.10 7.62 -7.77
C ILE A 645 3.06 8.00 -6.64
N GLY A 646 4.10 7.19 -6.46
CA GLY A 646 5.13 7.35 -5.44
C GLY A 646 6.39 6.60 -5.82
N GLU A 647 7.55 7.11 -5.40
CA GLU A 647 8.88 6.67 -5.84
C GLU A 647 9.00 6.59 -7.38
N VAL A 648 9.10 7.76 -8.01
CA VAL A 648 9.10 7.92 -9.48
C VAL A 648 10.49 7.63 -10.07
N ASP A 649 10.53 6.99 -11.23
CA ASP A 649 11.74 6.79 -12.02
C ASP A 649 12.26 8.14 -12.51
N ALA A 650 13.52 8.44 -12.17
CA ALA A 650 14.10 9.75 -12.46
C ALA A 650 14.24 10.05 -13.96
N LYS A 651 14.42 9.03 -14.80
CA LYS A 651 14.48 9.21 -16.26
C LYS A 651 13.09 9.49 -16.81
N TRP A 652 12.09 8.76 -16.34
CA TRP A 652 10.70 9.03 -16.70
C TRP A 652 10.30 10.45 -16.26
N ALA A 653 10.55 10.83 -15.01
CA ALA A 653 10.24 12.17 -14.50
C ALA A 653 10.90 13.28 -15.35
N ALA A 654 12.19 13.11 -15.68
CA ALA A 654 12.91 14.04 -16.56
C ALA A 654 12.31 14.09 -17.97
N ALA A 655 11.92 12.95 -18.55
CA ALA A 655 11.28 12.89 -19.86
C ALA A 655 9.91 13.56 -19.89
N GLN A 656 9.18 13.55 -18.76
CA GLN A 656 7.90 14.24 -18.60
C GLN A 656 8.05 15.73 -18.26
N GLY A 657 9.29 16.25 -18.19
CA GLY A 657 9.55 17.64 -17.81
C GLY A 657 9.23 17.96 -16.34
N VAL A 658 9.14 16.94 -15.49
CA VAL A 658 8.86 17.09 -14.05
C VAL A 658 10.18 17.01 -13.28
N GLY A 659 10.49 18.08 -12.54
CA GLY A 659 11.80 18.33 -11.93
C GLY A 659 12.30 17.23 -10.98
N LYS A 660 13.61 17.27 -10.68
CA LYS A 660 14.30 16.30 -9.79
C LYS A 660 13.69 16.22 -8.39
N ASP A 661 12.95 17.24 -7.97
CA ASP A 661 12.24 17.32 -6.68
C ASP A 661 11.07 16.31 -6.58
N MET A 662 10.64 15.69 -7.69
CA MET A 662 9.69 14.58 -7.64
C MET A 662 10.36 13.27 -7.17
N ALA A 663 11.68 13.16 -7.35
CA ALA A 663 12.49 11.98 -7.03
C ALA A 663 13.05 12.03 -5.59
N VAL A 664 12.19 12.26 -4.60
CA VAL A 664 12.61 12.31 -3.18
C VAL A 664 12.59 10.89 -2.58
N LYS A 665 13.69 10.52 -1.93
CA LYS A 665 13.88 9.23 -1.27
C LYS A 665 13.00 9.10 -0.02
N PHE A 666 12.59 7.87 0.23
CA PHE A 666 11.82 7.41 1.39
C PHE A 666 12.33 7.89 2.76
N ASP A 667 13.63 8.18 2.87
CA ASP A 667 14.29 8.46 4.15
C ASP A 667 14.18 9.93 4.60
N GLU A 668 13.80 10.87 3.71
CA GLU A 668 13.89 12.30 4.00
C GLU A 668 12.52 13.02 4.14
N ILE A 669 11.51 12.74 3.31
CA ILE A 669 10.07 13.05 3.49
C ILE A 669 9.29 12.18 2.49
N PRO A 670 8.16 11.53 2.83
CA PRO A 670 7.46 10.67 1.88
C PRO A 670 6.65 11.55 0.90
N GLY A 671 7.05 11.61 -0.37
CA GLY A 671 6.38 12.38 -1.42
C GLY A 671 5.60 11.48 -2.37
N TYR A 672 4.32 11.22 -2.06
CA TYR A 672 3.35 10.73 -3.04
C TYR A 672 2.74 11.93 -3.78
N TYR A 673 2.34 11.67 -5.03
CA TYR A 673 1.77 12.65 -5.93
C TYR A 673 0.49 12.10 -6.55
N VAL A 674 -0.50 12.97 -6.76
CA VAL A 674 -1.61 12.67 -7.65
C VAL A 674 -1.20 13.01 -9.07
N ALA A 675 -1.32 12.05 -9.98
CA ALA A 675 -1.06 12.24 -11.39
C ALA A 675 -2.34 11.97 -12.20
N VAL A 676 -2.45 12.62 -13.34
CA VAL A 676 -3.62 12.60 -14.23
C VAL A 676 -3.15 12.35 -15.66
N TRP A 677 -3.85 11.46 -16.36
CA TRP A 677 -3.62 11.09 -17.75
C TRP A 677 -4.91 11.27 -18.56
N ASP A 678 -4.77 11.44 -19.86
CA ASP A 678 -5.88 11.32 -20.80
C ASP A 678 -6.23 9.84 -21.09
N ASN A 679 -7.34 9.61 -21.81
CA ASN A 679 -7.80 8.26 -22.17
C ASN A 679 -6.84 7.52 -23.13
N ASP A 680 -5.96 8.25 -23.82
CA ASP A 680 -4.98 7.66 -24.73
C ASP A 680 -3.75 7.12 -23.98
N GLY A 681 -3.57 7.53 -22.72
CA GLY A 681 -2.41 7.21 -21.88
C GLY A 681 -1.33 8.30 -21.86
N ARG A 682 -1.61 9.51 -22.35
CA ARG A 682 -0.69 10.66 -22.22
C ARG A 682 -0.83 11.29 -20.85
N LEU A 683 0.28 11.63 -20.25
CA LEU A 683 0.32 12.36 -18.99
C LEU A 683 -0.15 13.80 -19.18
N ILE A 684 -1.17 14.21 -18.42
CA ILE A 684 -1.62 15.60 -18.32
C ILE A 684 -0.80 16.32 -17.24
N THR A 685 -0.66 15.70 -16.07
CA THR A 685 0.17 16.20 -14.97
C THR A 685 0.65 15.03 -14.10
N ALA A 686 1.87 15.12 -13.58
CA ALA A 686 2.39 14.14 -12.64
C ALA A 686 2.15 14.54 -11.17
N ASN A 687 1.70 15.77 -10.91
CA ASN A 687 1.81 16.44 -9.62
C ASN A 687 0.62 17.35 -9.30
N ALA A 688 -0.60 16.89 -9.60
CA ALA A 688 -1.84 17.61 -9.31
C ALA A 688 -1.96 17.98 -7.81
N VAL A 689 -1.57 17.06 -6.92
CA VAL A 689 -1.49 17.29 -5.47
C VAL A 689 -0.20 16.64 -4.92
N PRO A 690 0.87 17.42 -4.63
CA PRO A 690 2.14 16.91 -4.11
C PRO A 690 2.19 16.83 -2.57
N GLY A 691 3.20 16.12 -2.06
CA GLY A 691 3.63 16.15 -0.65
C GLY A 691 2.84 15.24 0.30
N MET A 692 2.05 14.32 -0.28
CA MET A 692 1.29 13.34 0.47
C MET A 692 2.22 12.30 1.09
N ASN A 693 2.05 11.98 2.37
CA ASN A 693 2.78 10.88 3.01
C ASN A 693 2.10 9.52 2.77
N LEU A 694 0.76 9.49 2.77
CA LEU A 694 -0.04 8.28 2.60
C LEU A 694 -1.36 8.61 1.89
N GLY A 695 -1.49 8.33 0.60
CA GLY A 695 -2.78 8.41 -0.10
C GLY A 695 -3.61 7.13 0.10
N HIS A 696 -4.92 7.22 0.34
CA HIS A 696 -5.81 6.07 0.61
C HIS A 696 -6.94 5.83 -0.40
N GLY A 697 -7.03 6.69 -1.38
CA GLY A 697 -8.00 6.65 -2.46
C GLY A 697 -7.98 8.01 -3.16
N VAL A 698 -8.13 8.00 -4.49
CA VAL A 698 -8.31 9.20 -5.29
C VAL A 698 -9.45 8.93 -6.27
N ARG A 699 -10.32 9.92 -6.44
CA ARG A 699 -11.38 9.95 -7.45
C ARG A 699 -11.39 11.33 -8.12
N MET A 700 -11.91 11.45 -9.33
CA MET A 700 -12.04 12.72 -10.02
C MET A 700 -13.42 12.87 -10.66
N ASP A 701 -14.11 13.98 -10.38
CA ASP A 701 -15.41 14.24 -11.01
C ASP A 701 -15.26 14.74 -12.45
N ARG A 702 -16.39 14.87 -13.15
CA ARG A 702 -16.43 15.27 -14.56
C ARG A 702 -15.88 16.68 -14.78
N GLU A 703 -16.04 17.56 -13.80
CA GLU A 703 -15.46 18.91 -13.76
C GLU A 703 -13.94 18.87 -13.53
N GLY A 704 -13.38 17.69 -13.24
CA GLY A 704 -11.96 17.46 -13.01
C GLY A 704 -11.51 17.68 -11.57
N ASN A 705 -12.42 17.96 -10.64
CA ASN A 705 -12.08 18.13 -9.23
C ASN A 705 -11.59 16.81 -8.65
N ILE A 706 -10.56 16.88 -7.82
CA ILE A 706 -9.87 15.72 -7.28
C ILE A 706 -10.35 15.49 -5.84
N TYR A 707 -10.85 14.30 -5.56
CA TYR A 707 -11.24 13.83 -4.25
C TYR A 707 -10.14 12.93 -3.73
N LEU A 708 -9.58 13.25 -2.58
CA LEU A 708 -8.42 12.58 -2.03
C LEU A 708 -8.65 12.19 -0.58
N CYS A 709 -8.53 10.89 -0.30
CA CYS A 709 -8.61 10.37 1.05
C CYS A 709 -7.21 10.22 1.67
N GLN A 710 -6.99 10.83 2.84
CA GLN A 710 -5.73 10.83 3.60
C GLN A 710 -5.87 10.10 4.95
N ALA A 711 -4.74 9.55 5.42
CA ALA A 711 -4.65 8.82 6.69
C ALA A 711 -4.72 9.71 7.95
N TYR A 712 -4.67 11.03 7.77
CA TYR A 712 -4.63 11.97 8.85
C TYR A 712 -6.02 12.46 9.21
N TYR A 713 -6.23 12.73 10.50
CA TYR A 713 -7.53 13.14 11.00
C TYR A 713 -7.63 14.66 11.15
N LEU A 714 -8.85 15.16 11.00
CA LEU A 714 -9.21 16.57 11.10
C LEU A 714 -9.67 16.89 12.54
N PRO A 715 -9.01 17.77 13.32
CA PRO A 715 -9.35 17.99 14.73
C PRO A 715 -10.71 18.68 14.96
N ALA A 716 -11.14 19.53 14.02
CA ALA A 716 -12.37 20.29 14.13
C ALA A 716 -13.64 19.45 13.83
N SER A 717 -13.50 18.26 13.26
CA SER A 717 -14.61 17.35 12.93
C SER A 717 -15.15 16.56 14.11
N GLN A 718 -14.64 16.83 15.32
CA GLN A 718 -14.83 15.93 16.46
C GLN A 718 -15.96 16.32 17.42
N LYS A 719 -16.59 17.49 17.30
CA LYS A 719 -17.87 17.69 18.00
C LYS A 719 -18.93 16.77 17.40
N GLY A 720 -19.07 15.58 17.97
CA GLY A 720 -20.04 14.57 17.59
C GLY A 720 -19.83 14.07 16.18
N LEU A 721 -18.73 13.32 15.97
CA LEU A 721 -18.50 12.48 14.79
C LEU A 721 -19.69 11.52 14.64
N ASP A 722 -20.78 12.00 14.04
CA ASP A 722 -22.14 11.44 14.17
C ASP A 722 -22.49 10.95 15.58
N GLY A 723 -22.15 11.79 16.56
CA GLY A 723 -22.39 11.52 17.98
C GLY A 723 -21.37 10.61 18.70
N ILE A 724 -20.24 10.22 18.09
CA ILE A 724 -19.16 9.55 18.81
C ILE A 724 -18.48 10.57 19.76
N PRO A 725 -18.40 10.31 21.09
CA PRO A 725 -17.70 11.18 22.03
C PRO A 725 -16.18 11.24 21.75
N ASP A 726 -15.56 12.41 21.94
CA ASP A 726 -14.12 12.64 21.77
C ASP A 726 -13.26 11.67 22.59
N ASP A 727 -13.74 11.35 23.78
CA ASP A 727 -13.10 10.47 24.76
C ASP A 727 -13.02 9.04 24.23
N MET A 728 -14.07 8.59 23.51
CA MET A 728 -14.16 7.26 22.93
C MET A 728 -13.25 7.09 21.71
N SER A 729 -13.13 8.12 20.87
CA SER A 729 -12.15 8.12 19.77
C SER A 729 -10.72 7.94 20.30
N LYS A 730 -10.42 8.55 21.46
CA LYS A 730 -9.15 8.39 22.17
C LYS A 730 -9.02 7.00 22.83
N LEU A 731 -10.10 6.46 23.40
CA LEU A 731 -10.13 5.16 24.09
C LEU A 731 -9.90 3.97 23.12
N LEU A 732 -10.58 3.98 21.97
CA LEU A 732 -10.38 3.00 20.87
C LEU A 732 -8.93 2.95 20.40
N SER A 733 -8.25 4.10 20.42
CA SER A 733 -6.88 4.23 19.93
C SER A 733 -5.80 3.83 20.95
N LYS A 734 -6.04 4.06 22.25
CA LYS A 734 -5.04 3.90 23.32
C LYS A 734 -5.09 2.51 23.95
N GLU A 735 -6.28 1.94 24.15
CA GLU A 735 -6.44 0.67 24.87
C GLU A 735 -6.58 -0.53 23.94
N TRP A 736 -7.18 -0.35 22.75
CA TRP A 736 -7.69 -1.49 21.96
C TRP A 736 -6.79 -1.89 20.80
N GLY A 737 -5.69 -1.16 20.57
CA GLY A 737 -4.74 -1.49 19.51
C GLY A 737 -5.39 -1.54 18.12
N LEU A 738 -6.57 -0.93 17.95
CA LEU A 738 -7.16 -0.72 16.63
C LEU A 738 -6.10 0.03 15.84
N TRP A 739 -5.53 -0.67 14.86
CA TRP A 739 -4.54 -0.13 13.95
C TRP A 739 -5.24 0.86 13.03
N GLY A 740 -5.82 1.92 13.58
CA GLY A 740 -6.14 3.13 12.87
C GLY A 740 -7.07 4.18 13.48
N GLY A 741 -6.70 5.44 13.28
CA GLY A 741 -7.56 6.60 13.56
C GLY A 741 -8.50 6.89 12.39
N PRO A 742 -9.41 7.87 12.50
CA PRO A 742 -10.24 8.29 11.38
C PRO A 742 -9.42 8.99 10.29
N GLY A 743 -9.67 8.69 9.01
CA GLY A 743 -9.14 9.44 7.87
C GLY A 743 -9.94 10.70 7.55
N THR A 744 -9.50 11.40 6.50
CA THR A 744 -10.13 12.63 5.98
C THR A 744 -10.24 12.56 4.46
N LEU A 745 -11.42 12.83 3.92
CA LEU A 745 -11.64 13.06 2.48
C LEU A 745 -11.58 14.56 2.23
N MET A 746 -10.85 14.96 1.20
CA MET A 746 -10.73 16.36 0.78
C MET A 746 -11.04 16.48 -0.71
N LYS A 747 -11.74 17.54 -1.09
CA LYS A 747 -11.93 17.92 -2.49
C LYS A 747 -10.98 19.05 -2.85
N PHE A 748 -10.30 18.93 -3.98
CA PHE A 748 -9.47 19.96 -4.60
C PHE A 748 -10.10 20.35 -5.93
N ARG A 749 -9.91 21.60 -6.36
CA ARG A 749 -10.43 22.05 -7.65
C ARG A 749 -9.85 21.25 -8.81
N GLY A 750 -10.53 21.27 -9.95
CA GLY A 750 -10.01 20.68 -11.19
C GLY A 750 -8.77 21.38 -11.72
N MET A 751 -7.94 20.60 -12.43
CA MET A 751 -6.68 21.05 -13.02
C MET A 751 -6.90 22.13 -14.08
N GLY A 752 -6.08 23.18 -14.06
CA GLY A 752 -5.84 24.09 -15.19
C GLY A 752 -4.45 23.86 -15.81
N ASP A 753 -4.06 24.70 -16.78
CA ASP A 753 -2.96 24.42 -17.72
C ASP A 753 -1.55 24.21 -17.16
N LYS A 754 -1.25 24.57 -15.88
CA LYS A 754 -0.01 24.21 -15.15
C LYS A 754 0.04 24.87 -13.77
N SER A 755 -0.44 24.18 -12.73
CA SER A 755 -0.04 24.37 -11.32
C SER A 755 -0.72 23.29 -10.46
N PRO A 756 -0.10 22.79 -9.37
CA PRO A 756 -0.80 21.93 -8.43
C PRO A 756 -2.11 22.60 -7.95
N VAL A 757 -3.19 21.82 -7.86
CA VAL A 757 -4.49 22.31 -7.39
C VAL A 757 -4.59 22.40 -5.87
N GLY A 758 -3.63 21.80 -5.18
CA GLY A 758 -3.42 21.91 -3.74
C GLY A 758 -2.07 21.32 -3.36
N GLN A 759 -1.76 21.29 -2.06
CA GLN A 759 -0.53 20.69 -1.54
C GLN A 759 -0.77 20.11 -0.15
N ILE A 760 -0.18 18.94 0.11
CA ILE A 760 -0.07 18.37 1.44
C ILE A 760 1.35 18.63 1.96
N TYR A 761 1.45 19.29 3.09
CA TYR A 761 2.69 19.47 3.84
C TYR A 761 2.73 18.34 4.87
N SER A 762 3.79 17.54 4.90
CA SER A 762 3.91 16.45 5.87
C SER A 762 5.34 16.30 6.35
N GLY A 763 5.52 15.98 7.64
CA GLY A 763 6.86 15.87 8.24
C GLY A 763 6.95 16.48 9.63
N LYS A 764 8.18 16.58 10.15
CA LYS A 764 8.48 17.16 11.48
C LYS A 764 8.45 18.69 11.50
N ASP A 765 8.65 19.32 10.35
CA ASP A 765 8.61 20.77 10.16
C ASP A 765 7.48 21.13 9.19
N LEU A 766 6.50 21.88 9.68
CA LEU A 766 5.34 22.37 8.92
C LEU A 766 5.39 23.90 8.75
N SER A 767 6.55 24.53 9.01
CA SER A 767 6.72 25.98 8.91
C SER A 767 6.47 26.55 7.51
N SER A 768 6.63 25.72 6.48
CA SER A 768 6.34 26.07 5.08
C SER A 768 4.85 25.99 4.71
N ALA A 769 4.00 25.41 5.58
CA ALA A 769 2.57 25.35 5.33
C ALA A 769 1.95 26.76 5.52
N PRO A 770 1.06 27.19 4.61
CA PRO A 770 0.29 28.42 4.77
C PRO A 770 -0.48 28.43 6.10
N ALA A 771 -0.64 29.61 6.70
CA ALA A 771 -1.30 29.76 8.00
C ALA A 771 -2.78 29.28 7.99
N ASP A 772 -3.43 29.37 6.83
CA ASP A 772 -4.80 28.96 6.56
C ASP A 772 -4.93 27.48 6.12
N ALA A 773 -3.83 26.75 5.98
CA ALA A 773 -3.86 25.34 5.62
C ALA A 773 -4.56 24.50 6.69
N PHE A 774 -5.36 23.53 6.25
CA PHE A 774 -6.06 22.60 7.14
C PHE A 774 -5.05 21.77 7.92
N LYS A 775 -5.03 21.94 9.23
CA LYS A 775 -4.14 21.18 10.12
C LYS A 775 -4.66 19.76 10.30
N LEU A 776 -3.87 18.79 9.88
CA LEU A 776 -4.15 17.37 9.98
C LEU A 776 -3.27 16.75 11.08
N ARG A 777 -3.88 15.97 11.96
CA ARG A 777 -3.21 15.42 13.14
C ARG A 777 -2.94 13.91 13.02
N ASP A 778 -1.93 13.44 13.76
CA ASP A 778 -1.71 12.02 14.02
C ASP A 778 -2.52 11.61 15.24
N TYR A 779 -3.44 10.66 15.07
CA TYR A 779 -4.38 10.26 16.11
C TYR A 779 -3.69 9.70 17.36
N ARG A 780 -2.48 9.14 17.22
CA ARG A 780 -1.73 8.58 18.36
C ARG A 780 -1.06 9.61 19.24
N GLN A 781 -0.67 10.74 18.66
CA GLN A 781 0.17 11.72 19.35
C GLN A 781 -0.59 13.01 19.65
N ASP A 782 -1.79 13.18 19.09
CA ASP A 782 -2.56 14.43 19.10
C ASP A 782 -1.71 15.64 18.68
N LYS A 783 -0.81 15.39 17.72
CA LYS A 783 0.10 16.38 17.14
C LYS A 783 -0.27 16.62 15.70
N THR A 784 -0.21 17.87 15.26
CA THR A 784 -0.27 18.20 13.84
C THR A 784 0.99 17.64 13.18
N ILE A 785 0.80 16.72 12.22
CA ILE A 785 1.90 16.09 11.47
C ILE A 785 1.79 16.35 9.97
N ALA A 786 0.67 16.94 9.56
CA ALA A 786 0.48 17.40 8.20
C ALA A 786 -0.43 18.64 8.14
N ALA A 787 -0.37 19.34 7.03
CA ALA A 787 -1.29 20.41 6.69
C ALA A 787 -1.70 20.30 5.22
N ALA A 788 -2.92 20.72 4.86
CA ALA A 788 -3.40 20.70 3.48
C ALA A 788 -3.83 22.10 3.03
N SER A 789 -3.26 22.60 1.93
CA SER A 789 -3.69 23.86 1.30
C SER A 789 -4.37 23.60 -0.04
N GLY A 790 -5.32 24.46 -0.42
CA GLY A 790 -6.02 24.39 -1.71
C GLY A 790 -7.19 23.40 -1.78
N ALA A 791 -7.48 22.67 -0.69
CA ALA A 791 -8.72 21.91 -0.61
C ALA A 791 -9.92 22.87 -0.50
N LEU A 792 -10.96 22.61 -1.30
CA LEU A 792 -12.23 23.32 -1.27
C LEU A 792 -13.04 22.97 -0.02
N TRP A 793 -13.00 21.70 0.40
CA TRP A 793 -13.56 21.25 1.66
C TRP A 793 -12.84 19.99 2.15
N ALA A 794 -13.01 19.68 3.43
CA ALA A 794 -12.51 18.48 4.08
C ALA A 794 -13.60 17.88 4.98
N TYR A 795 -13.77 16.55 4.91
CA TYR A 795 -14.68 15.78 5.77
C TYR A 795 -13.85 14.75 6.54
N GLY A 796 -13.74 14.93 7.86
CA GLY A 796 -13.01 14.02 8.75
C GLY A 796 -13.89 12.89 9.27
N GLY A 797 -13.27 11.92 9.97
CA GLY A 797 -14.04 10.90 10.69
C GLY A 797 -14.45 9.69 9.86
N ILE A 798 -13.81 9.51 8.71
CA ILE A 798 -14.18 8.50 7.72
C ILE A 798 -13.00 7.59 7.44
N VAL A 799 -13.26 6.30 7.29
CA VAL A 799 -12.26 5.25 6.99
C VAL A 799 -11.24 5.01 8.14
N ASN A 800 -10.99 3.75 8.48
CA ASN A 800 -9.97 3.35 9.47
C ASN A 800 -8.55 3.57 8.94
N GLN A 801 -7.64 4.10 9.77
CA GLN A 801 -6.27 4.47 9.36
C GLN A 801 -5.14 4.16 10.33
N GLY A 802 -4.52 2.98 10.20
CA GLY A 802 -3.34 2.57 10.97
C GLY A 802 -2.03 2.99 10.32
N ARG A 803 -0.92 2.89 11.08
CA ARG A 803 0.41 2.71 10.47
C ARG A 803 0.60 1.28 9.93
N SER A 804 -0.49 0.54 9.71
CA SER A 804 -0.48 -0.83 9.19
C SER A 804 -0.40 -0.82 7.65
N CYS A 805 -0.09 -1.97 7.08
CA CYS A 805 -0.03 -2.22 5.64
C CYS A 805 -1.25 -1.63 4.90
N SER A 806 -0.99 -0.96 3.76
CA SER A 806 -1.98 -0.24 2.93
C SER A 806 -3.25 -1.03 2.58
N CYS A 807 -3.13 -2.35 2.61
CA CYS A 807 -4.14 -3.28 2.18
C CYS A 807 -5.38 -3.10 3.06
N ASN A 808 -5.21 -2.85 4.36
CA ASN A 808 -6.29 -2.84 5.35
C ASN A 808 -7.26 -1.63 5.31
N HIS A 809 -7.17 -0.74 4.32
CA HIS A 809 -7.92 0.52 4.32
C HIS A 809 -9.23 0.43 3.55
N GLY A 810 -10.21 1.24 3.97
CA GLY A 810 -11.46 1.43 3.26
C GLY A 810 -11.24 1.96 1.83
N ARG A 811 -11.94 1.40 0.85
CA ARG A 811 -12.01 1.86 -0.54
C ARG A 811 -13.38 2.47 -0.79
N TYR A 812 -13.40 3.79 -0.96
CA TYR A 812 -14.60 4.52 -1.31
C TYR A 812 -14.77 4.54 -2.83
N ASP A 813 -16.01 4.70 -3.26
CA ASP A 813 -16.37 4.84 -4.66
C ASP A 813 -17.01 6.19 -4.94
N MET A 814 -17.05 6.58 -6.21
CA MET A 814 -17.73 7.79 -6.64
C MET A 814 -18.55 7.50 -7.90
N ASP A 815 -19.84 7.84 -7.87
CA ASP A 815 -20.70 7.64 -9.03
C ASP A 815 -20.62 8.77 -10.04
N ASN A 816 -21.29 8.59 -11.17
CA ASN A 816 -21.37 9.57 -12.26
C ASN A 816 -22.10 10.87 -11.88
N PHE A 817 -22.72 10.97 -10.69
CA PHE A 817 -23.24 12.21 -10.14
C PHE A 817 -22.24 12.93 -9.22
N ALA A 818 -21.00 12.44 -9.11
CA ALA A 818 -19.97 12.92 -8.21
C ALA A 818 -20.33 12.80 -6.71
N ARG A 819 -21.17 11.82 -6.34
CA ARG A 819 -21.41 11.48 -4.93
C ARG A 819 -20.31 10.54 -4.44
N SER A 820 -19.74 10.84 -3.27
CA SER A 820 -18.73 9.98 -2.63
C SER A 820 -19.39 8.97 -1.70
N TRP A 821 -19.18 7.68 -1.95
CA TRP A 821 -19.70 6.54 -1.18
C TRP A 821 -18.59 5.93 -0.34
N ILE A 822 -18.60 6.20 0.96
CA ILE A 822 -17.42 6.05 1.81
C ILE A 822 -17.66 4.99 2.88
N PRO A 823 -16.83 3.94 2.97
CA PRO A 823 -16.87 2.99 4.07
C PRO A 823 -16.53 3.67 5.40
N ALA A 824 -17.55 3.98 6.19
CA ALA A 824 -17.43 4.53 7.53
C ALA A 824 -17.38 3.36 8.53
N ASN A 825 -16.30 2.59 8.49
CA ASN A 825 -16.16 1.34 9.23
C ASN A 825 -16.26 1.53 10.76
N GLN A 826 -15.86 2.69 11.30
CA GLN A 826 -15.95 2.99 12.74
C GLN A 826 -17.39 3.02 13.27
N VAL A 827 -18.35 3.20 12.36
CA VAL A 827 -19.78 3.28 12.63
C VAL A 827 -20.56 2.24 11.82
N ALA A 828 -19.86 1.26 11.25
CA ALA A 828 -20.44 0.16 10.47
C ALA A 828 -21.53 0.63 9.48
N SER A 829 -21.19 1.62 8.65
CA SER A 829 -22.09 2.17 7.64
C SER A 829 -21.33 2.64 6.41
N VAL A 830 -22.07 2.94 5.35
CA VAL A 830 -21.59 3.65 4.16
C VAL A 830 -22.10 5.07 4.23
N MET A 831 -21.20 6.05 4.28
CA MET A 831 -21.52 7.46 4.26
C MET A 831 -21.62 7.94 2.81
N VAL A 832 -22.66 8.72 2.49
CA VAL A 832 -22.87 9.29 1.16
C VAL A 832 -22.78 10.81 1.24
N LEU A 833 -21.79 11.39 0.56
CA LEU A 833 -21.59 12.84 0.48
C LEU A 833 -21.81 13.33 -0.95
N ASP A 834 -22.41 14.51 -1.11
CA ASP A 834 -22.45 15.18 -2.42
C ASP A 834 -21.12 15.90 -2.75
N SER A 835 -21.04 16.50 -3.94
CA SER A 835 -19.81 17.12 -4.44
C SER A 835 -19.40 18.39 -3.66
N ASN A 836 -20.27 18.96 -2.82
CA ASN A 836 -19.97 20.04 -1.88
C ASN A 836 -19.73 19.54 -0.44
N GLY A 837 -19.72 18.23 -0.24
CA GLY A 837 -19.49 17.59 1.06
C GLY A 837 -20.71 17.58 1.97
N ASN A 838 -21.91 17.91 1.47
CA ASN A 838 -23.13 17.75 2.27
C ASN A 838 -23.46 16.27 2.42
N ARG A 839 -23.99 15.89 3.59
CA ARG A 839 -24.40 14.51 3.84
C ARG A 839 -25.76 14.23 3.20
N ILE A 840 -25.80 13.27 2.29
CA ILE A 840 -27.03 12.75 1.70
C ILE A 840 -27.61 11.66 2.60
N ALA A 841 -26.81 10.65 2.93
CA ALA A 841 -27.31 9.49 3.66
C ALA A 841 -26.20 8.79 4.46
N ARG A 842 -26.62 8.11 5.52
CA ARG A 842 -25.85 7.06 6.19
C ARG A 842 -26.58 5.74 5.96
N ILE A 843 -25.95 4.84 5.23
CA ILE A 843 -26.54 3.55 4.84
C ILE A 843 -26.00 2.45 5.74
N GLY A 844 -26.91 1.72 6.36
CA GLY A 844 -26.61 0.62 7.25
C GLY A 844 -26.27 1.07 8.68
N ARG A 845 -26.22 0.07 9.55
CA ARG A 845 -25.74 0.19 10.93
C ARG A 845 -24.99 -1.09 11.27
N TYR A 846 -24.43 -1.15 12.46
CA TYR A 846 -23.81 -2.38 12.92
C TYR A 846 -24.77 -3.56 12.90
N GLY A 847 -24.27 -4.70 12.45
CA GLY A 847 -24.94 -5.99 12.57
C GLY A 847 -24.28 -7.08 11.75
N ASN A 848 -24.72 -8.29 11.99
CA ASN A 848 -24.25 -9.50 11.33
C ASN A 848 -25.08 -9.82 10.08
N VAL A 849 -24.69 -10.89 9.38
CA VAL A 849 -25.36 -11.38 8.17
C VAL A 849 -26.83 -11.78 8.40
N ASP A 850 -27.16 -12.19 9.62
CA ASP A 850 -28.48 -12.67 10.07
C ASP A 850 -29.43 -11.55 10.52
N ASP A 851 -28.92 -10.34 10.72
CA ASP A 851 -29.70 -9.17 11.10
C ASP A 851 -30.50 -8.61 9.92
N GLU A 852 -31.73 -8.16 10.17
CA GLU A 852 -32.60 -7.60 9.13
C GLU A 852 -32.13 -6.22 8.65
N GLY A 853 -32.29 -5.97 7.34
CA GLY A 853 -31.92 -4.72 6.69
C GLY A 853 -30.43 -4.65 6.36
N ILE A 854 -29.92 -3.45 6.13
CA ILE A 854 -28.51 -3.26 5.81
C ILE A 854 -27.71 -3.22 7.11
N ARG A 855 -26.91 -4.27 7.32
CA ARG A 855 -26.21 -4.55 8.58
C ARG A 855 -24.78 -4.89 8.27
N PHE A 856 -23.87 -4.11 8.82
CA PHE A 856 -22.45 -4.24 8.55
C PHE A 856 -21.70 -4.62 9.81
N ALA A 857 -20.73 -5.52 9.69
CA ALA A 857 -19.78 -5.73 10.76
C ALA A 857 -18.54 -4.86 10.51
N TRP A 858 -18.01 -4.88 9.28
CA TRP A 858 -16.87 -4.05 8.89
C TRP A 858 -16.82 -3.84 7.37
N VAL A 859 -17.33 -2.70 6.90
CA VAL A 859 -17.28 -2.35 5.47
C VAL A 859 -15.86 -1.93 5.08
N ARG A 860 -15.27 -2.59 4.09
CA ARG A 860 -13.92 -2.24 3.58
C ARG A 860 -13.90 -1.70 2.16
N ALA A 861 -14.84 -2.06 1.30
CA ALA A 861 -14.89 -1.53 -0.04
C ALA A 861 -16.34 -1.37 -0.44
N VAL A 862 -16.62 -0.37 -1.26
CA VAL A 862 -17.90 -0.22 -1.94
C VAL A 862 -17.67 -0.05 -3.42
N ALA A 863 -18.67 -0.41 -4.21
CA ALA A 863 -18.80 -0.04 -5.61
C ALA A 863 -20.27 0.31 -5.86
N VAL A 864 -20.55 1.31 -6.70
CA VAL A 864 -21.92 1.80 -6.90
C VAL A 864 -22.29 1.87 -8.38
N SER A 865 -23.47 1.38 -8.72
CA SER A 865 -24.08 1.53 -10.04
C SER A 865 -25.22 2.55 -9.99
N ASP A 866 -25.89 2.78 -11.12
CA ASP A 866 -27.05 3.68 -11.19
C ASP A 866 -28.21 3.25 -10.27
N SER A 867 -28.25 1.97 -9.90
CA SER A 867 -29.38 1.28 -9.26
C SER A 867 -29.01 0.52 -7.99
N ALA A 868 -27.73 0.33 -7.68
CA ALA A 868 -27.31 -0.54 -6.58
C ALA A 868 -26.00 -0.10 -5.92
N LEU A 869 -25.93 -0.30 -4.61
CA LEU A 869 -24.71 -0.25 -3.81
C LEU A 869 -24.22 -1.69 -3.58
N TYR A 870 -22.97 -1.96 -3.91
CA TYR A 870 -22.26 -3.18 -3.53
C TYR A 870 -21.29 -2.85 -2.41
N ALA A 871 -21.32 -3.62 -1.33
CA ALA A 871 -20.47 -3.39 -0.17
C ALA A 871 -19.78 -4.69 0.25
N MET A 872 -18.45 -4.66 0.29
CA MET A 872 -17.65 -5.74 0.86
C MET A 872 -17.60 -5.55 2.37
N ASP A 873 -18.37 -6.39 3.05
CA ASP A 873 -18.41 -6.50 4.49
C ASP A 873 -17.44 -7.60 4.92
N TRP A 874 -16.25 -7.16 5.29
CA TRP A 874 -15.09 -8.02 5.48
C TRP A 874 -15.29 -8.98 6.66
N ASP A 875 -15.83 -8.46 7.76
CA ASP A 875 -16.06 -9.27 8.95
C ASP A 875 -17.20 -10.25 8.71
N ASN A 876 -18.32 -9.84 8.09
CA ASN A 876 -19.38 -10.79 7.71
C ASN A 876 -18.96 -11.72 6.54
N ARG A 877 -17.79 -11.50 5.94
CA ARG A 877 -17.23 -12.25 4.79
C ARG A 877 -18.18 -12.34 3.61
N ARG A 878 -18.81 -11.21 3.28
CA ARG A 878 -19.77 -11.12 2.17
C ARG A 878 -19.52 -9.90 1.29
N VAL A 879 -19.98 -9.98 0.04
CA VAL A 879 -20.32 -8.80 -0.75
C VAL A 879 -21.83 -8.75 -0.81
N LEU A 880 -22.42 -7.77 -0.14
CA LEU A 880 -23.86 -7.53 -0.19
C LEU A 880 -24.20 -6.53 -1.29
N LYS A 881 -25.41 -6.66 -1.82
CA LYS A 881 -26.06 -5.72 -2.71
C LYS A 881 -27.22 -5.06 -1.98
N ALA A 882 -27.31 -3.74 -2.11
CA ALA A 882 -28.45 -2.95 -1.69
C ALA A 882 -28.99 -2.18 -2.90
N THR A 883 -30.29 -2.34 -3.18
CA THR A 883 -30.97 -1.57 -4.24
C THR A 883 -31.08 -0.11 -3.82
N LEU A 884 -30.78 0.80 -4.75
CA LEU A 884 -30.97 2.23 -4.59
C LEU A 884 -32.34 2.63 -5.11
N SER A 885 -33.04 3.43 -4.32
CA SER A 885 -34.37 3.96 -4.65
C SER A 885 -34.52 5.37 -4.10
N TYR A 886 -35.64 6.01 -4.39
CA TYR A 886 -35.95 7.36 -3.95
C TYR A 886 -37.32 7.42 -3.29
N SER A 887 -37.48 8.34 -2.35
CA SER A 887 -38.75 8.53 -1.63
C SER A 887 -39.84 9.09 -2.53
N ARG A 888 -39.45 9.93 -3.49
CA ARG A 888 -40.34 10.48 -4.51
C ARG A 888 -39.60 10.58 -5.82
N GLU A 889 -40.30 10.30 -6.92
CA GLU A 889 -39.74 10.39 -8.26
C GLU A 889 -40.83 10.87 -9.21
N GLU A 890 -40.47 11.78 -10.10
CA GLU A 890 -41.35 12.29 -11.15
C GLU A 890 -40.54 12.39 -12.45
N THR A 891 -41.22 12.21 -13.59
CA THR A 891 -40.61 12.29 -14.91
C THR A 891 -41.28 13.36 -15.76
N ALA A 892 -40.53 13.93 -16.70
CA ALA A 892 -41.01 14.87 -17.69
C ALA A 892 -40.45 14.50 -19.07
N PRO A 893 -41.25 14.48 -20.15
CA PRO A 893 -40.75 14.17 -21.49
C PRO A 893 -39.75 15.22 -21.96
N VAL A 894 -38.73 14.82 -22.72
CA VAL A 894 -37.86 15.80 -23.41
C VAL A 894 -38.59 16.30 -24.67
N PRO A 895 -38.69 17.63 -24.91
CA PRO A 895 -39.37 18.20 -26.08
C PRO A 895 -38.73 17.92 -27.43
#